data_AF-A0A178ZTI1-F1
#
_entry.id   AF-A0A178ZTI1-F1
#
_cell.length_a   1.000
_cell.length_b   1.000
_cell.length_c   1.000
_cell.angle_alpha   90.00
_cell.angle_beta   90.00
_cell.angle_gamma   90.00
#
_symmetry.space_group_name_H-M   'P 1'
#
loop_
_entity.id
_entity.type
_entity.pdbx_description
1 polymer ?
#
loop_
_entity_poly.entity_id
_entity_poly.type
_entity_poly.pdbx_seq_one_letter_code
_entity_poly.pdbx_strand_id
1 'polypeptide(L)'
;MTPRFDWEANGLNRARFEALTKLLRLRDHGQIEPPSRFDELQHDARADGDAVSDDVDSTKAFTLADFNPDHLRRVFLDRLAELVANEKGGRHVAATMMVNGQDKVDVFVARNNKFRPNDVTFLEQTEALLRLIARGVGGGSQHSSTLWTVLLEHYETRIEGYIVDLRQLLKRCFPTEVPNNQPQVVESPLVSHLRGLRDDAFALYPSTATRNEVLVRRAHFIYKSFPVDDFAGLHFSASPDFRSCLGFLGRLHTSFSVLVRAAERLPSFENINISIVRLPAHSNAVAKRGEVDVGGWTLAQVFDHLGHTLTDDRVHSLLGSRGKKARWTRSKLLQEFNKLKSSTWEVHAEMQLLPSYIQAMATTDSVVQYIGCSKKSCFLCWHFLDLFAGIKTRGCHGKLYNLWGLPDFEGVITEQMERVVASVRDVEGLVERQMLDGQDRILMQAKESTVGASSIKTAIPGSGQPSMIKRVLEYLESQRASLFFPREIAEEPQYEEAAGSSVIDEPNNDTVPTAGPCRNTDCDKITTRRCSYCGGPWFCSVRCEELETYSHKFSCNRRPITTADLLEKDCYRDLLPEDPQVREDYGFQRCRNRSEETMLFGLYVGIIKYRNISSEELHHWRIEGILVDKIVEVFSKIPEGFRGSYYPWFLCNRHILEGEQNVIRDEDDVDKYIQERYAEARAYLDPTDETKAVEDLTPFAKQYCFFFFSILLDSKHPGPQMALLDLWYDFGFVVCSDEHEENTLSNCYQWLLLGNKPARDHFRSLRMEHLAPLDFPKCSFTDFWKAWEAGSLMELFSRYGTSGGADSYGTKLDYRFPALREFLSYPGKSPRPSVWRLKHFLAIENAYVLTVAPEIGAAAMEYGFYPQLDTRTRLDLHDFYIRVFRRGLLPREMDEARRKGNMHEMADRWSGGDVSERVKQVLRECRILRSWTT
;
A
#
# COMPACT_ATOMS: atom_id res chain seq x y z
N MET A 1 32.05 24.99 25.05
CA MET A 1 31.12 23.90 24.70
C MET A 1 30.13 24.45 23.69
N THR A 2 29.90 23.77 22.58
CA THR A 2 28.81 24.11 21.66
C THR A 2 27.46 23.84 22.35
N PRO A 3 26.48 24.75 22.29
CA PRO A 3 25.13 24.46 22.75
C PRO A 3 24.56 23.29 21.95
N ARG A 4 24.07 22.26 22.64
CA ARG A 4 23.25 21.20 22.04
C ARG A 4 21.81 21.43 22.45
N PHE A 5 20.86 21.16 21.56
CA PHE A 5 19.45 21.14 21.96
C PHE A 5 19.24 20.01 22.99
N ASP A 6 18.73 20.39 24.16
CA ASP A 6 18.44 19.46 25.26
C ASP A 6 16.92 19.43 25.48
N TRP A 7 16.34 18.24 25.34
CA TRP A 7 14.91 18.01 25.50
C TRP A 7 14.41 18.12 26.95
N GLU A 8 15.32 18.16 27.93
CA GLU A 8 15.00 18.37 29.34
C GLU A 8 15.25 19.83 29.78
N ALA A 9 15.70 20.70 28.87
CA ALA A 9 16.01 22.10 29.19
C ALA A 9 14.75 22.94 29.48
N ASN A 10 14.86 23.76 30.52
CA ASN A 10 13.88 24.81 30.87
C ASN A 10 12.42 24.28 30.98
N GLY A 11 12.23 23.01 31.37
CA GLY A 11 10.90 22.41 31.59
C GLY A 11 10.23 21.84 30.33
N LEU A 12 10.96 21.71 29.22
CA LEU A 12 10.63 20.69 28.22
C LEU A 12 10.85 19.29 28.84
N ASN A 13 10.15 18.28 28.31
CA ASN A 13 10.49 16.88 28.58
C ASN A 13 10.23 16.05 27.32
N ARG A 14 11.21 15.24 26.93
CA ARG A 14 11.17 14.47 25.68
C ARG A 14 9.97 13.53 25.60
N ALA A 15 9.78 12.76 26.66
CA ALA A 15 8.80 11.70 26.73
C ALA A 15 7.37 12.25 26.86
N ARG A 16 7.19 13.39 27.53
CA ARG A 16 5.92 14.12 27.61
C ARG A 16 5.41 14.51 26.23
N PHE A 17 6.24 15.20 25.43
CA PHE A 17 5.87 15.65 24.09
C PHE A 17 5.47 14.48 23.18
N GLU A 18 6.26 13.39 23.20
CA GLU A 18 5.97 12.17 22.43
C GLU A 18 4.65 11.51 22.90
N ALA A 19 4.39 11.50 24.20
CA ALA A 19 3.18 10.90 24.78
C ALA A 19 1.92 11.74 24.49
N LEU A 20 2.01 13.08 24.55
CA LEU A 20 0.95 13.99 24.14
C LEU A 20 0.60 13.84 22.65
N THR A 21 1.60 13.81 21.78
CA THR A 21 1.41 13.64 20.33
C THR A 21 0.84 12.26 19.97
N LYS A 22 1.24 11.18 20.65
CA LYS A 22 0.58 9.86 20.52
C LYS A 22 -0.89 9.89 20.93
N LEU A 23 -1.23 10.51 22.06
CA LEU A 23 -2.60 10.57 22.55
C LEU A 23 -3.50 11.35 21.57
N LEU A 24 -3.03 12.50 21.08
CA LEU A 24 -3.73 13.30 20.06
C LEU A 24 -3.89 12.53 18.73
N ARG A 25 -2.85 11.80 18.30
CA ARG A 25 -2.93 10.91 17.13
C ARG A 25 -4.04 9.86 17.25
N LEU A 26 -4.22 9.26 18.43
CA LEU A 26 -5.25 8.23 18.67
C LEU A 26 -6.66 8.81 18.69
N ARG A 27 -6.85 10.03 19.20
CA ARG A 27 -8.13 10.74 19.20
C ARG A 27 -8.61 11.00 17.76
N ASP A 28 -7.75 11.64 16.97
CA ASP A 28 -8.13 12.23 15.68
C ASP A 28 -7.69 11.36 14.48
N HIS A 29 -7.31 10.10 14.72
CA HIS A 29 -6.82 9.15 13.71
C HIS A 29 -5.66 9.72 12.86
N GLY A 30 -4.85 10.57 13.49
CA GLY A 30 -3.70 11.28 12.91
C GLY A 30 -4.02 12.50 12.04
N GLN A 31 -5.29 12.94 11.91
CA GLN A 31 -5.68 14.13 11.13
C GLN A 31 -6.23 15.21 12.08
N ILE A 32 -5.40 16.20 12.44
CA ILE A 32 -5.70 17.18 13.50
C ILE A 32 -6.46 18.39 12.95
N GLU A 33 -6.16 18.79 11.70
CA GLU A 33 -6.76 19.95 11.05
C GLU A 33 -7.04 19.66 9.56
N PRO A 34 -7.97 20.37 8.89
CA PRO A 34 -8.15 20.23 7.45
C PRO A 34 -6.91 20.73 6.67
N PRO A 35 -6.60 20.17 5.48
CA PRO A 35 -5.43 20.57 4.71
C PRO A 35 -5.44 22.04 4.25
N SER A 36 -4.68 22.91 4.93
CA SER A 36 -4.47 24.29 4.53
C SER A 36 -3.62 24.42 3.25
N ARG A 37 -3.75 25.52 2.54
CA ARG A 37 -2.79 25.99 1.53
C ARG A 37 -2.28 27.34 1.99
N PHE A 38 -1.01 27.63 1.71
CA PHE A 38 -0.57 29.02 1.70
C PHE A 38 -1.19 29.68 0.46
N ASP A 39 -1.96 30.74 0.67
CA ASP A 39 -2.99 31.17 -0.30
C ASP A 39 -2.45 32.14 -1.35
N GLU A 40 -2.01 31.63 -2.49
CA GLU A 40 -1.72 32.43 -3.70
C GLU A 40 -2.49 31.94 -4.97
N LEU A 41 -3.33 30.91 -4.85
CA LEU A 41 -4.03 30.29 -6.00
C LEU A 41 -5.27 31.05 -6.51
N GLN A 42 -5.62 32.18 -5.89
CA GLN A 42 -6.55 33.14 -6.53
C GLN A 42 -5.90 33.95 -7.65
N HIS A 43 -4.56 33.92 -7.79
CA HIS A 43 -3.84 34.62 -8.86
C HIS A 43 -3.26 33.71 -9.95
N ASP A 44 -2.84 32.46 -9.70
CA ASP A 44 -2.28 31.61 -10.77
C ASP A 44 -3.26 31.36 -11.94
N ALA A 45 -4.58 31.43 -11.70
CA ALA A 45 -5.59 31.32 -12.76
C ALA A 45 -5.72 32.58 -13.65
N ARG A 46 -4.99 33.67 -13.34
CA ARG A 46 -5.03 34.95 -14.07
C ARG A 46 -3.65 35.56 -14.35
N ALA A 47 -2.63 35.23 -13.56
CA ALA A 47 -1.27 35.76 -13.68
C ALA A 47 -0.36 34.94 -14.61
N ASP A 48 -0.75 33.71 -14.95
CA ASP A 48 -0.01 32.83 -15.87
C ASP A 48 -0.38 33.10 -17.35
N GLY A 49 -0.89 34.31 -17.63
CA GLY A 49 -1.17 34.86 -18.96
C GLY A 49 0.06 35.46 -19.66
N ASP A 50 1.26 35.13 -19.19
CA ASP A 50 2.52 35.42 -19.91
C ASP A 50 2.57 34.54 -21.17
N ALA A 51 2.31 35.16 -22.33
CA ALA A 51 2.20 34.48 -23.60
C ALA A 51 3.50 33.75 -24.00
N VAL A 52 3.42 32.44 -24.21
CA VAL A 52 4.33 31.71 -25.10
C VAL A 52 3.64 31.59 -26.45
N SER A 53 3.60 32.71 -27.17
CA SER A 53 3.29 32.76 -28.60
C SER A 53 4.60 32.89 -29.34
N ASP A 54 5.15 31.77 -29.81
CA ASP A 54 6.25 31.77 -30.80
C ASP A 54 5.69 32.18 -32.17
N ASP A 55 5.21 33.42 -32.29
CA ASP A 55 4.88 34.02 -33.58
C ASP A 55 5.39 35.47 -33.65
N VAL A 56 5.98 35.80 -34.79
CA VAL A 56 6.85 36.96 -34.97
C VAL A 56 6.06 38.07 -35.67
N ASP A 57 5.24 38.81 -34.92
CA ASP A 57 4.84 40.15 -35.36
C ASP A 57 4.58 41.15 -34.21
N SER A 58 4.73 42.42 -34.55
CA SER A 58 4.83 43.56 -33.65
C SER A 58 3.47 44.14 -33.22
N THR A 59 3.53 45.10 -32.30
CA THR A 59 2.48 46.13 -32.01
C THR A 59 1.30 45.82 -31.07
N LYS A 60 1.50 45.13 -29.94
CA LYS A 60 0.63 45.36 -28.75
C LYS A 60 1.44 45.50 -27.45
N ALA A 61 1.59 46.76 -27.00
CA ALA A 61 2.11 47.07 -25.67
C ALA A 61 1.04 46.72 -24.62
N PHE A 62 1.16 45.55 -23.99
CA PHE A 62 0.44 45.24 -22.76
C PHE A 62 1.27 45.64 -21.54
N THR A 63 0.57 46.21 -20.56
CA THR A 63 1.12 46.85 -19.37
C THR A 63 1.97 45.88 -18.55
N LEU A 64 3.09 46.37 -18.02
CA LEU A 64 3.95 45.64 -17.06
C LEU A 64 3.11 45.11 -15.89
N ALA A 65 2.88 43.80 -15.86
CA ALA A 65 2.41 43.14 -14.64
C ALA A 65 3.59 43.07 -13.65
N ASP A 66 3.37 43.48 -12.41
CA ASP A 66 4.43 43.61 -11.40
C ASP A 66 5.17 42.29 -11.18
N PHE A 67 6.42 42.23 -11.65
CA PHE A 67 7.29 41.09 -11.43
C PHE A 67 7.57 40.94 -9.93
N ASN A 68 7.04 39.86 -9.33
CA ASN A 68 7.23 39.54 -7.93
C ASN A 68 8.40 38.54 -7.76
N PRO A 69 9.62 39.00 -7.41
CA PRO A 69 10.77 38.11 -7.25
C PRO A 69 10.60 37.15 -6.08
N ASP A 70 9.88 37.54 -5.02
CA ASP A 70 9.68 36.66 -3.85
C ASP A 70 8.74 35.50 -4.17
N HIS A 71 7.68 35.73 -4.93
CA HIS A 71 6.86 34.65 -5.45
C HIS A 71 7.68 33.70 -6.34
N LEU A 72 8.52 34.23 -7.25
CA LEU A 72 9.39 33.39 -8.09
C LEU A 72 10.40 32.58 -7.25
N ARG A 73 10.98 33.15 -6.19
CA ARG A 73 11.82 32.41 -5.21
C ARG A 73 11.04 31.28 -4.54
N ARG A 74 9.82 31.53 -4.07
CA ARG A 74 8.96 30.50 -3.43
C ARG A 74 8.65 29.35 -4.38
N VAL A 75 8.23 29.65 -5.61
CA VAL A 75 7.89 28.63 -6.60
C VAL A 75 9.15 27.89 -7.07
N PHE A 76 10.30 28.55 -7.24
CA PHE A 76 11.59 27.91 -7.50
C PHE A 76 11.93 26.87 -6.44
N LEU A 77 11.85 27.24 -5.15
CA LEU A 77 12.12 26.34 -4.03
C LEU A 77 11.19 25.11 -4.05
N ASP A 78 9.89 25.32 -4.19
CA ASP A 78 8.90 24.22 -4.31
C ASP A 78 9.22 23.28 -5.49
N ARG A 79 9.59 23.81 -6.66
CA ARG A 79 9.89 22.98 -7.85
C ARG A 79 11.19 22.21 -7.70
N LEU A 80 12.24 22.82 -7.14
CA LEU A 80 13.48 22.11 -6.84
C LEU A 80 13.25 20.98 -5.82
N ALA A 81 12.46 21.23 -4.76
CA ALA A 81 12.07 20.21 -3.80
C ALA A 81 11.26 19.07 -4.45
N GLU A 82 10.32 19.38 -5.35
CA GLU A 82 9.56 18.37 -6.11
C GLU A 82 10.43 17.49 -7.01
N LEU A 83 11.47 18.06 -7.63
CA LEU A 83 12.41 17.33 -8.49
C LEU A 83 13.31 16.38 -7.68
N VAL A 84 13.88 16.85 -6.57
CA VAL A 84 14.68 16.02 -5.64
C VAL A 84 13.84 14.89 -5.04
N ALA A 85 12.53 15.09 -4.89
CA ALA A 85 11.58 14.05 -4.52
C ALA A 85 11.11 13.22 -5.74
N ASN A 86 12.04 12.72 -6.57
CA ASN A 86 11.75 11.99 -7.81
C ASN A 86 10.97 10.66 -7.64
N GLU A 87 10.81 10.14 -6.43
CA GLU A 87 10.10 8.88 -6.13
C GLU A 87 8.78 9.08 -5.35
N LYS A 88 7.89 8.10 -5.37
CA LYS A 88 6.63 8.12 -4.59
C LYS A 88 6.88 7.59 -3.17
N GLY A 89 6.54 8.36 -2.13
CA GLY A 89 6.56 7.91 -0.74
C GLY A 89 6.77 9.04 0.28
N GLY A 90 6.59 8.78 1.58
CA GLY A 90 6.92 9.74 2.65
C GLY A 90 8.43 9.87 2.89
N ARG A 91 9.17 8.76 2.74
CA ARG A 91 10.63 8.68 2.86
C ARG A 91 11.40 9.48 1.80
N HIS A 92 10.77 9.83 0.69
CA HIS A 92 11.39 10.56 -0.42
C HIS A 92 11.05 12.07 -0.42
N VAL A 93 10.32 12.54 0.60
CA VAL A 93 10.00 13.98 0.76
C VAL A 93 11.29 14.77 0.89
N ALA A 94 11.32 15.91 0.19
CA ALA A 94 12.43 16.85 0.17
C ALA A 94 11.93 18.27 0.46
N ALA A 95 12.84 19.08 0.99
CA ALA A 95 12.61 20.48 1.31
C ALA A 95 13.81 21.32 0.88
N THR A 96 13.57 22.60 0.59
CA THR A 96 14.58 23.54 0.12
C THR A 96 14.43 24.91 0.80
N MET A 97 15.55 25.59 1.00
CA MET A 97 15.63 26.93 1.60
C MET A 97 16.61 27.79 0.80
N MET A 98 16.36 29.10 0.72
CA MET A 98 17.23 30.06 0.04
C MET A 98 17.78 31.13 1.00
N VAL A 99 19.07 31.41 0.89
CA VAL A 99 19.78 32.50 1.57
C VAL A 99 20.39 33.39 0.49
N ASN A 100 20.03 34.68 0.48
CA ASN A 100 20.59 35.66 -0.44
C ASN A 100 21.76 36.38 0.27
N GLY A 101 22.99 36.15 -0.18
CA GLY A 101 24.14 36.95 0.22
C GLY A 101 24.26 38.22 -0.61
N GLN A 102 25.38 38.95 -0.45
CA GLN A 102 25.61 40.20 -1.18
C GLN A 102 25.71 40.00 -2.71
N ASP A 103 26.49 39.00 -3.15
CA ASP A 103 26.73 38.70 -4.59
C ASP A 103 26.49 37.21 -4.94
N LYS A 104 25.75 36.47 -4.10
CA LYS A 104 25.51 35.02 -4.25
C LYS A 104 24.17 34.57 -3.70
N VAL A 105 23.69 33.40 -4.15
CA VAL A 105 22.50 32.74 -3.62
C VAL A 105 22.86 31.32 -3.17
N ASP A 106 22.75 31.04 -1.87
CA ASP A 106 22.90 29.68 -1.35
C ASP A 106 21.52 29.02 -1.20
N VAL A 107 21.35 27.86 -1.84
CA VAL A 107 20.15 27.03 -1.77
C VAL A 107 20.48 25.75 -1.04
N PHE A 108 19.84 25.54 0.11
CA PHE A 108 20.03 24.35 0.93
C PHE A 108 18.95 23.32 0.59
N VAL A 109 19.33 22.05 0.45
CA VAL A 109 18.45 20.95 0.06
C VAL A 109 18.51 19.84 1.10
N ALA A 110 17.34 19.43 1.62
CA ALA A 110 17.19 18.34 2.58
C ALA A 110 16.22 17.27 2.06
N ARG A 111 16.36 16.03 2.52
CA ARG A 111 15.52 14.89 2.15
C ARG A 111 15.36 13.94 3.35
N ASN A 112 14.19 13.35 3.52
CA ASN A 112 13.93 12.40 4.62
C ASN A 112 14.87 11.18 4.55
N ASN A 113 15.09 10.63 3.35
CA ASN A 113 16.10 9.62 3.07
C ASN A 113 17.44 10.22 2.65
N LYS A 114 18.51 9.43 2.81
CA LYS A 114 19.85 9.74 2.28
C LYS A 114 19.80 10.02 0.77
N PHE A 115 20.57 11.02 0.33
CA PHE A 115 20.83 11.26 -1.09
C PHE A 115 21.68 10.13 -1.67
N ARG A 116 21.29 9.62 -2.84
CA ARG A 116 22.09 8.67 -3.63
C ARG A 116 23.12 9.43 -4.46
N PRO A 117 24.20 8.78 -4.95
CA PRO A 117 25.18 9.43 -5.81
C PRO A 117 24.54 10.17 -7.00
N ASN A 118 23.58 9.56 -7.69
CA ASN A 118 22.87 10.17 -8.81
C ASN A 118 22.04 11.40 -8.41
N ASP A 119 21.54 11.47 -7.16
CA ASP A 119 20.83 12.66 -6.67
C ASP A 119 21.81 13.83 -6.42
N VAL A 120 23.06 13.53 -6.03
CA VAL A 120 24.12 14.54 -5.85
C VAL A 120 24.56 15.07 -7.22
N THR A 121 24.89 14.18 -8.16
CA THR A 121 25.30 14.55 -9.53
C THR A 121 24.22 15.37 -10.25
N PHE A 122 22.94 15.03 -10.06
CA PHE A 122 21.82 15.80 -10.57
C PHE A 122 21.81 17.25 -10.05
N LEU A 123 22.04 17.46 -8.75
CA LEU A 123 22.06 18.80 -8.15
C LEU A 123 23.29 19.61 -8.60
N GLU A 124 24.46 18.99 -8.68
CA GLU A 124 25.70 19.60 -9.19
C GLU A 124 25.55 20.05 -10.66
N GLN A 125 24.95 19.20 -11.51
CA GLN A 125 24.65 19.54 -12.91
C GLN A 125 23.60 20.66 -13.01
N THR A 126 22.55 20.59 -12.20
CA THR A 126 21.49 21.61 -12.16
C THR A 126 22.06 22.97 -11.75
N GLU A 127 22.88 23.02 -10.69
CA GLU A 127 23.59 24.23 -10.24
C GLU A 127 24.45 24.84 -11.36
N ALA A 128 25.29 24.02 -12.00
CA ALA A 128 26.17 24.47 -13.07
C ALA A 128 25.40 25.04 -14.26
N LEU A 129 24.30 24.39 -14.66
CA LEU A 129 23.46 24.84 -15.76
C LEU A 129 22.69 26.12 -15.42
N LEU A 130 22.17 26.27 -14.19
CA LEU A 130 21.52 27.51 -13.74
C LEU A 130 22.49 28.70 -13.76
N ARG A 131 23.74 28.53 -13.29
CA ARG A 131 24.78 29.58 -13.41
C ARG A 131 25.04 29.98 -14.86
N LEU A 132 25.11 29.01 -15.79
CA LEU A 132 25.37 29.27 -17.20
C LEU A 132 24.21 30.00 -17.89
N ILE A 133 22.96 29.63 -17.57
CA ILE A 133 21.75 30.31 -18.05
C ILE A 133 21.71 31.75 -17.53
N ALA A 134 21.92 31.96 -16.22
CA ALA A 134 21.89 33.29 -15.59
C ALA A 134 22.93 34.27 -16.17
N ARG A 135 24.10 33.78 -16.59
CA ARG A 135 25.16 34.61 -17.18
C ARG A 135 24.90 35.02 -18.63
N GLY A 136 23.87 34.50 -19.29
CA GLY A 136 23.49 34.86 -20.66
C GLY A 136 24.57 34.57 -21.73
N VAL A 137 25.55 33.72 -21.43
CA VAL A 137 26.74 33.53 -22.29
C VAL A 137 26.39 32.70 -23.53
N GLY A 138 26.12 33.36 -24.66
CA GLY A 138 26.30 32.83 -26.02
C GLY A 138 25.55 31.55 -26.42
N GLY A 139 24.71 30.99 -25.55
CA GLY A 139 24.14 29.65 -25.72
C GLY A 139 23.02 29.33 -24.73
N GLY A 140 22.27 30.34 -24.25
CA GLY A 140 21.21 30.16 -23.24
C GLY A 140 20.15 29.10 -23.63
N SER A 141 19.81 29.01 -24.92
CA SER A 141 18.94 27.96 -25.45
C SER A 141 19.57 26.56 -25.37
N GLN A 142 20.88 26.43 -25.62
CA GLN A 142 21.61 25.17 -25.51
C GLN A 142 21.71 24.70 -24.06
N HIS A 143 22.09 25.58 -23.13
CA HIS A 143 22.15 25.24 -21.70
C HIS A 143 20.77 24.89 -21.12
N SER A 144 19.72 25.60 -21.53
CA SER A 144 18.33 25.25 -21.21
C SER A 144 17.94 23.89 -21.78
N SER A 145 18.39 23.55 -22.99
CA SER A 145 18.14 22.24 -23.60
C SER A 145 18.87 21.11 -22.86
N THR A 146 20.11 21.34 -22.41
CA THR A 146 20.84 20.38 -21.56
C THR A 146 20.17 20.20 -20.20
N LEU A 147 19.70 21.28 -19.57
CA LEU A 147 18.93 21.20 -18.31
C LEU A 147 17.64 20.39 -18.49
N TRP A 148 16.95 20.55 -19.63
CA TRP A 148 15.77 19.77 -19.95
C TRP A 148 16.05 18.26 -20.04
N THR A 149 17.15 17.85 -20.69
CA THR A 149 17.59 16.44 -20.72
C THR A 149 17.88 15.89 -19.32
N VAL A 150 18.67 16.61 -18.52
CA VAL A 150 19.01 16.22 -17.13
C VAL A 150 17.75 16.04 -16.26
N LEU A 151 16.75 16.90 -16.44
CA LEU A 151 15.46 16.81 -15.74
C LEU A 151 14.62 15.61 -16.21
N LEU A 152 14.61 15.29 -17.50
CA LEU A 152 13.91 14.12 -18.05
C LEU A 152 14.51 12.81 -17.53
N GLU A 153 15.83 12.70 -17.52
CA GLU A 153 16.55 11.51 -17.04
C GLU A 153 16.36 11.31 -15.52
N HIS A 154 16.55 12.36 -14.71
CA HIS A 154 16.43 12.25 -13.25
C HIS A 154 15.00 11.92 -12.77
N TYR A 155 13.98 12.24 -13.57
CA TYR A 155 12.57 12.12 -13.21
C TYR A 155 11.85 10.96 -13.94
N GLU A 156 12.55 10.19 -14.78
CA GLU A 156 12.02 9.15 -15.68
C GLU A 156 11.02 8.21 -14.97
N THR A 157 11.39 7.64 -13.82
CA THR A 157 10.54 6.70 -13.06
C THR A 157 9.17 7.27 -12.71
N ARG A 158 9.04 8.58 -12.50
CA ARG A 158 7.75 9.25 -12.27
C ARG A 158 6.99 9.49 -13.57
N ILE A 159 7.69 9.87 -14.64
CA ILE A 159 7.11 10.04 -15.97
C ILE A 159 6.47 8.72 -16.44
N GLU A 160 7.17 7.58 -16.30
CA GLU A 160 6.65 6.25 -16.65
C GLU A 160 5.32 5.96 -15.94
N GLY A 161 5.26 6.21 -14.61
CA GLY A 161 4.04 6.04 -13.83
C GLY A 161 2.88 6.89 -14.34
N TYR A 162 3.13 8.18 -14.64
CA TYR A 162 2.10 9.06 -15.19
C TYR A 162 1.69 8.71 -16.62
N ILE A 163 2.59 8.16 -17.44
CA ILE A 163 2.27 7.67 -18.79
C ILE A 163 1.38 6.42 -18.72
N VAL A 164 1.59 5.53 -17.74
CA VAL A 164 0.69 4.39 -17.50
C VAL A 164 -0.71 4.87 -17.10
N ASP A 165 -0.81 5.79 -16.13
CA ASP A 165 -2.08 6.41 -15.71
C ASP A 165 -2.79 7.09 -16.90
N LEU A 166 -2.05 7.88 -17.71
CA LEU A 166 -2.56 8.57 -18.88
C LEU A 166 -3.09 7.60 -19.96
N ARG A 167 -2.35 6.53 -20.27
CA ARG A 167 -2.76 5.52 -21.25
C ARG A 167 -4.05 4.80 -20.86
N GLN A 168 -4.26 4.54 -19.57
CA GLN A 168 -5.51 3.95 -19.08
C GLN A 168 -6.70 4.91 -19.27
N LEU A 169 -6.53 6.19 -18.94
CA LEU A 169 -7.55 7.22 -19.14
C LEU A 169 -7.87 7.45 -20.63
N LEU A 170 -6.85 7.46 -21.49
CA LEU A 170 -6.99 7.56 -22.94
C LEU A 170 -7.75 6.38 -23.53
N LYS A 171 -7.40 5.13 -23.17
CA LYS A 171 -8.11 3.92 -23.62
C LYS A 171 -9.60 3.94 -23.23
N ARG A 172 -9.93 4.47 -22.04
CA ARG A 172 -11.31 4.57 -21.54
C ARG A 172 -12.15 5.62 -22.27
N CYS A 173 -11.58 6.78 -22.61
CA CYS A 173 -12.31 7.91 -23.18
C CYS A 173 -12.29 7.94 -24.73
N PHE A 174 -11.26 7.35 -25.35
CA PHE A 174 -11.04 7.37 -26.79
C PHE A 174 -10.73 5.94 -27.32
N PRO A 175 -11.74 5.05 -27.34
CA PRO A 175 -11.62 3.78 -28.05
C PRO A 175 -11.37 4.02 -29.55
N THR A 176 -10.71 3.07 -30.21
CA THR A 176 -10.33 3.19 -31.63
C THR A 176 -11.57 3.30 -32.52
N GLU A 177 -11.51 4.18 -33.53
CA GLU A 177 -12.69 4.59 -34.31
C GLU A 177 -13.36 3.42 -35.07
N VAL A 178 -14.69 3.45 -35.07
CA VAL A 178 -15.55 2.70 -36.00
C VAL A 178 -15.62 3.48 -37.32
N PRO A 179 -15.69 2.82 -38.50
CA PRO A 179 -15.76 3.54 -39.78
C PRO A 179 -16.90 4.56 -39.86
N ASN A 180 -16.56 5.78 -40.30
CA ASN A 180 -17.44 6.94 -40.41
C ASN A 180 -18.78 6.63 -41.11
N ASN A 181 -19.90 6.97 -40.44
CA ASN A 181 -21.17 7.31 -41.08
C ASN A 181 -22.14 8.04 -40.11
N GLN A 182 -21.63 8.96 -39.29
CA GLN A 182 -22.44 9.90 -38.52
C GLN A 182 -22.09 11.36 -38.88
N PRO A 183 -23.06 12.29 -38.83
CA PRO A 183 -22.85 13.67 -39.27
C PRO A 183 -21.83 14.42 -38.41
N GLN A 184 -21.14 15.39 -39.01
CA GLN A 184 -20.11 16.20 -38.36
C GLN A 184 -20.66 16.98 -37.16
N VAL A 185 -20.49 16.42 -35.96
CA VAL A 185 -20.54 17.20 -34.71
C VAL A 185 -19.28 18.06 -34.66
N VAL A 186 -19.44 19.35 -34.33
CA VAL A 186 -18.31 20.28 -34.18
C VAL A 186 -17.48 19.83 -32.98
N GLU A 187 -16.32 19.24 -33.24
CA GLU A 187 -15.45 18.71 -32.19
C GLU A 187 -14.79 19.85 -31.40
N SER A 188 -14.82 19.76 -30.06
CA SER A 188 -14.18 20.74 -29.19
C SER A 188 -12.65 20.74 -29.39
N PRO A 189 -11.96 21.90 -29.39
CA PRO A 189 -10.50 21.95 -29.55
C PRO A 189 -9.74 21.13 -28.51
N LEU A 190 -10.26 21.02 -27.27
CA LEU A 190 -9.71 20.14 -26.24
C LEU A 190 -9.76 18.67 -26.69
N VAL A 191 -10.89 18.21 -27.22
CA VAL A 191 -11.09 16.82 -27.68
C VAL A 191 -10.12 16.49 -28.81
N SER A 192 -9.93 17.39 -29.78
CA SER A 192 -8.95 17.23 -30.86
C SER A 192 -7.51 17.08 -30.32
N HIS A 193 -7.11 17.92 -29.36
CA HIS A 193 -5.78 17.82 -28.75
C HIS A 193 -5.61 16.56 -27.88
N LEU A 194 -6.67 16.10 -27.22
CA LEU A 194 -6.69 14.83 -26.47
C LEU A 194 -6.57 13.61 -27.38
N ARG A 195 -7.22 13.61 -28.56
CA ARG A 195 -7.00 12.59 -29.60
C ARG A 195 -5.56 12.60 -30.11
N GLY A 196 -5.00 13.76 -30.44
CA GLY A 196 -3.59 13.79 -30.85
C GLY A 196 -2.62 13.33 -29.75
N LEU A 197 -2.92 13.60 -28.47
CA LEU A 197 -2.15 13.06 -27.33
C LEU A 197 -2.31 11.54 -27.19
N ARG A 198 -3.48 10.99 -27.54
CA ARG A 198 -3.70 9.53 -27.63
C ARG A 198 -2.74 8.91 -28.61
N ASP A 199 -2.67 9.47 -29.81
CA ASP A 199 -1.90 8.88 -30.91
C ASP A 199 -0.40 8.94 -30.59
N ASP A 200 0.09 10.06 -30.02
CA ASP A 200 1.42 10.15 -29.41
C ASP A 200 1.62 9.09 -28.30
N ALA A 201 0.68 8.95 -27.36
CA ALA A 201 0.82 8.04 -26.23
C ALA A 201 0.94 6.56 -26.65
N PHE A 202 0.46 6.20 -27.84
CA PHE A 202 0.57 4.85 -28.40
C PHE A 202 1.53 4.73 -29.60
N ALA A 203 2.16 5.83 -30.02
CA ALA A 203 3.15 5.82 -31.10
C ALA A 203 4.45 5.08 -30.73
N LEU A 204 5.16 4.64 -31.76
CA LEU A 204 6.52 4.10 -31.65
C LEU A 204 7.52 5.25 -31.72
N TYR A 205 8.45 5.30 -30.76
CA TYR A 205 9.51 6.31 -30.69
C TYR A 205 10.89 5.65 -30.77
N PRO A 206 11.92 6.37 -31.27
CA PRO A 206 13.28 5.85 -31.35
C PRO A 206 13.95 5.66 -29.97
N SER A 207 13.46 6.34 -28.92
CA SER A 207 13.94 6.18 -27.54
C SER A 207 12.87 6.54 -26.51
N THR A 208 13.04 6.07 -25.27
CA THR A 208 12.22 6.47 -24.12
C THR A 208 12.31 7.97 -23.84
N ALA A 209 13.50 8.56 -23.96
CA ALA A 209 13.71 10.00 -23.76
C ALA A 209 12.89 10.84 -24.76
N THR A 210 12.92 10.51 -26.06
CA THR A 210 12.14 11.20 -27.11
C THR A 210 10.64 11.11 -26.84
N ARG A 211 10.14 9.93 -26.46
CA ARG A 211 8.73 9.73 -26.08
C ARG A 211 8.36 10.59 -24.87
N ASN A 212 9.19 10.56 -23.83
CA ASN A 212 8.93 11.24 -22.57
C ASN A 212 8.92 12.77 -22.76
N GLU A 213 9.84 13.32 -23.57
CA GLU A 213 9.80 14.72 -23.98
C GLU A 213 8.46 15.09 -24.65
N VAL A 214 8.06 14.37 -25.69
CA VAL A 214 6.84 14.68 -26.47
C VAL A 214 5.60 14.64 -25.58
N LEU A 215 5.44 13.57 -24.79
CA LEU A 215 4.27 13.40 -23.92
C LEU A 215 4.23 14.42 -22.77
N VAL A 216 5.37 14.75 -22.17
CA VAL A 216 5.43 15.78 -21.10
C VAL A 216 5.12 17.17 -21.66
N ARG A 217 5.69 17.56 -22.80
CA ARG A 217 5.40 18.86 -23.45
C ARG A 217 3.94 18.96 -23.86
N ARG A 218 3.39 17.92 -24.50
CA ARG A 218 1.99 17.91 -24.95
C ARG A 218 1.00 17.91 -23.79
N ALA A 219 1.28 17.18 -22.72
CA ALA A 219 0.48 17.23 -21.50
C ALA A 219 0.53 18.59 -20.80
N HIS A 220 1.70 19.24 -20.76
CA HIS A 220 1.83 20.60 -20.23
C HIS A 220 1.00 21.60 -21.04
N PHE A 221 1.13 21.58 -22.36
CA PHE A 221 0.37 22.44 -23.26
C PHE A 221 -1.14 22.29 -23.07
N ILE A 222 -1.67 21.06 -23.07
CA ILE A 222 -3.11 20.82 -22.88
C ILE A 222 -3.57 21.22 -21.46
N TYR A 223 -2.75 21.02 -20.43
CA TYR A 223 -3.10 21.45 -19.07
C TYR A 223 -3.18 22.99 -18.95
N LYS A 224 -2.28 23.71 -19.62
CA LYS A 224 -2.21 25.18 -19.66
C LYS A 224 -3.32 25.81 -20.51
N SER A 225 -3.49 25.34 -21.75
CA SER A 225 -4.33 26.00 -22.77
C SER A 225 -5.84 25.89 -22.52
N PHE A 226 -6.28 24.97 -21.66
CA PHE A 226 -7.70 24.75 -21.38
C PHE A 226 -8.00 24.89 -19.87
N PRO A 227 -8.96 25.75 -19.45
CA PRO A 227 -9.42 25.87 -18.07
C PRO A 227 -10.11 24.60 -17.55
N VAL A 228 -10.41 24.57 -16.25
CA VAL A 228 -11.09 23.43 -15.60
C VAL A 228 -12.46 23.14 -16.22
N ASP A 229 -13.19 24.18 -16.61
CA ASP A 229 -14.56 24.07 -17.11
C ASP A 229 -14.63 23.37 -18.48
N ASP A 230 -13.62 23.53 -19.34
CA ASP A 230 -13.51 22.82 -20.61
C ASP A 230 -13.39 21.30 -20.41
N PHE A 231 -12.72 20.87 -19.34
CA PHE A 231 -12.70 19.46 -18.94
C PHE A 231 -14.04 19.04 -18.33
N ALA A 232 -14.69 19.89 -17.53
CA ALA A 232 -16.02 19.59 -16.99
C ALA A 232 -17.08 19.40 -18.10
N GLY A 233 -16.92 20.09 -19.25
CA GLY A 233 -17.74 19.93 -20.44
C GLY A 233 -17.50 18.65 -21.24
N LEU A 234 -16.48 17.84 -20.92
CA LEU A 234 -16.30 16.52 -21.53
C LEU A 234 -17.38 15.56 -21.02
N HIS A 235 -18.16 14.95 -21.92
CA HIS A 235 -19.22 13.98 -21.61
C HIS A 235 -18.74 12.66 -20.95
N PHE A 236 -17.47 12.57 -20.51
CA PHE A 236 -16.88 11.39 -19.90
C PHE A 236 -16.80 11.52 -18.38
N SER A 237 -17.22 10.47 -17.66
CA SER A 237 -17.12 10.34 -16.19
C SER A 237 -15.69 10.20 -15.63
N ALA A 238 -14.69 10.63 -16.40
CA ALA A 238 -13.26 10.61 -16.07
C ALA A 238 -12.58 11.98 -16.25
N SER A 239 -13.32 13.04 -16.60
CA SER A 239 -12.70 14.33 -16.93
C SER A 239 -11.88 15.00 -15.82
N PRO A 240 -12.22 14.88 -14.51
CA PRO A 240 -11.36 15.41 -13.44
C PRO A 240 -10.04 14.63 -13.32
N ASP A 241 -10.10 13.31 -13.50
CA ASP A 241 -8.93 12.43 -13.47
C ASP A 241 -8.00 12.76 -14.65
N PHE A 242 -8.58 13.08 -15.81
CA PHE A 242 -7.83 13.46 -17.01
C PHE A 242 -7.03 14.75 -16.81
N ARG A 243 -7.67 15.84 -16.36
CA ARG A 243 -6.96 17.10 -16.07
C ARG A 243 -5.87 16.91 -15.01
N SER A 244 -6.16 16.11 -13.98
CA SER A 244 -5.21 15.79 -12.91
C SER A 244 -3.98 15.05 -13.45
N CYS A 245 -4.17 14.01 -14.27
CA CYS A 245 -3.09 13.24 -14.88
C CYS A 245 -2.19 14.12 -15.78
N LEU A 246 -2.78 14.98 -16.62
CA LEU A 246 -2.02 15.93 -17.43
C LEU A 246 -1.21 16.92 -16.58
N GLY A 247 -1.79 17.41 -15.47
CA GLY A 247 -1.12 18.30 -14.51
C GLY A 247 -0.05 17.62 -13.65
N PHE A 248 0.01 16.28 -13.61
CA PHE A 248 1.14 15.53 -13.06
C PHE A 248 2.24 15.30 -14.09
N LEU A 249 1.88 14.88 -15.31
CA LEU A 249 2.84 14.60 -16.38
C LEU A 249 3.52 15.88 -16.89
N GLY A 250 2.75 16.92 -17.22
CA GLY A 250 3.24 18.23 -17.66
C GLY A 250 3.92 19.06 -16.56
N ARG A 251 3.96 18.56 -15.32
CA ARG A 251 4.58 19.25 -14.17
C ARG A 251 6.09 19.41 -14.32
N LEU A 252 6.76 18.44 -14.95
CA LEU A 252 8.20 18.50 -15.18
C LEU A 252 8.58 19.69 -16.07
N HIS A 253 7.78 19.96 -17.11
CA HIS A 253 7.94 21.15 -17.95
C HIS A 253 7.69 22.43 -17.16
N THR A 254 6.67 22.46 -16.28
CA THR A 254 6.45 23.60 -15.38
C THR A 254 7.64 23.85 -14.45
N SER A 255 8.23 22.79 -13.87
CA SER A 255 9.44 22.91 -13.05
C SER A 255 10.62 23.44 -13.87
N PHE A 256 10.83 22.93 -15.08
CA PHE A 256 11.87 23.41 -16.00
C PHE A 256 11.72 24.91 -16.30
N SER A 257 10.52 25.36 -16.71
CA SER A 257 10.28 26.78 -17.00
C SER A 257 10.50 27.69 -15.78
N VAL A 258 10.13 27.23 -14.57
CA VAL A 258 10.41 27.98 -13.33
C VAL A 258 11.91 28.06 -13.04
N LEU A 259 12.65 26.96 -13.20
CA LEU A 259 14.10 26.92 -13.00
C LEU A 259 14.83 27.88 -13.95
N VAL A 260 14.47 27.88 -15.24
CA VAL A 260 15.03 28.79 -16.25
C VAL A 260 14.65 30.25 -15.94
N ARG A 261 13.37 30.55 -15.72
CA ARG A 261 12.88 31.90 -15.37
C ARG A 261 13.52 32.44 -14.09
N ALA A 262 13.81 31.59 -13.12
CA ALA A 262 14.54 31.95 -11.91
C ALA A 262 16.00 32.33 -12.22
N ALA A 263 16.73 31.51 -12.98
CA ALA A 263 18.09 31.84 -13.41
C ALA A 263 18.18 33.14 -14.23
N GLU A 264 17.21 33.40 -15.10
CA GLU A 264 17.18 34.60 -15.95
C GLU A 264 16.77 35.90 -15.22
N ARG A 265 15.97 35.81 -14.14
CA ARG A 265 15.30 36.98 -13.55
C ARG A 265 15.55 37.22 -12.07
N LEU A 266 16.10 36.27 -11.32
CA LEU A 266 16.47 36.48 -9.93
C LEU A 266 17.94 36.96 -9.84
N PRO A 267 18.23 37.98 -9.01
CA PRO A 267 19.58 38.51 -8.88
C PRO A 267 20.53 37.47 -8.27
N SER A 268 21.82 37.56 -8.64
CA SER A 268 22.91 36.74 -8.10
C SER A 268 22.82 35.23 -8.41
N PHE A 269 21.93 34.80 -9.30
CA PHE A 269 21.84 33.40 -9.77
C PHE A 269 23.03 32.97 -10.64
N GLU A 270 23.77 33.93 -11.21
CA GLU A 270 25.08 33.71 -11.83
C GLU A 270 26.11 33.10 -10.86
N ASN A 271 25.86 33.23 -9.55
CA ASN A 271 26.62 32.71 -8.43
C ASN A 271 25.74 31.87 -7.47
N ILE A 272 24.69 31.20 -7.98
CA ILE A 272 23.90 30.24 -7.18
C ILE A 272 24.77 29.07 -6.72
N ASN A 273 24.53 28.52 -5.53
CA ASN A 273 25.15 27.32 -4.96
C ASN A 273 24.03 26.41 -4.41
N ILE A 274 24.04 25.11 -4.68
CA ILE A 274 23.02 24.15 -4.26
C ILE A 274 23.67 23.11 -3.32
N SER A 275 23.58 23.39 -2.02
CA SER A 275 24.24 22.59 -0.98
C SER A 275 23.29 21.59 -0.32
N ILE A 276 23.71 20.32 -0.28
CA ILE A 276 22.98 19.25 0.41
C ILE A 276 23.21 19.35 1.91
N VAL A 277 22.14 19.47 2.69
CA VAL A 277 22.20 19.36 4.15
C VAL A 277 22.37 17.89 4.53
N ARG A 278 23.43 17.60 5.27
CA ARG A 278 23.71 16.27 5.82
C ARG A 278 23.45 16.30 7.32
N LEU A 279 22.47 15.52 7.78
CA LEU A 279 22.33 15.24 9.21
C LEU A 279 23.60 14.57 9.74
N PRO A 280 24.12 14.98 10.91
CA PRO A 280 25.11 14.22 11.64
C PRO A 280 24.68 12.76 11.83
N ALA A 281 25.64 11.83 11.86
CA ALA A 281 25.35 10.40 12.01
C ALA A 281 24.64 10.04 13.34
N HIS A 282 24.54 11.00 14.27
CA HIS A 282 23.90 10.85 15.58
C HIS A 282 22.42 11.24 15.58
N SER A 283 21.97 12.11 14.66
CA SER A 283 20.60 12.65 14.67
C SER A 283 19.54 11.61 14.25
N ASN A 284 19.95 10.58 13.51
CA ASN A 284 19.14 9.40 13.16
C ASN A 284 19.78 8.09 13.69
N ALA A 285 20.58 8.16 14.76
CA ALA A 285 21.24 6.97 15.29
C ALA A 285 20.21 6.02 15.93
N VAL A 286 20.17 4.78 15.42
CA VAL A 286 19.57 3.64 16.12
C VAL A 286 20.19 3.58 17.52
N ALA A 287 19.35 3.68 18.55
CA ALA A 287 19.79 3.53 19.93
C ALA A 287 20.59 2.22 20.07
N LYS A 288 21.78 2.27 20.66
CA LYS A 288 22.62 1.07 20.80
C LYS A 288 21.84 0.03 21.60
N ARG A 289 21.69 -1.18 21.03
CA ARG A 289 21.12 -2.33 21.75
C ARG A 289 21.87 -2.49 23.08
N GLY A 290 21.21 -2.21 24.20
CA GLY A 290 21.79 -2.29 25.54
C GLY A 290 21.52 -1.09 26.46
N GLU A 291 21.22 0.10 25.94
CA GLU A 291 20.70 1.18 26.79
C GLU A 291 19.22 0.94 27.09
N VAL A 292 18.90 0.83 28.38
CA VAL A 292 17.53 0.69 28.89
C VAL A 292 16.81 2.02 28.64
N ASP A 293 15.64 1.98 27.98
CA ASP A 293 14.75 3.14 27.93
C ASP A 293 14.06 3.29 29.31
N VAL A 294 14.63 4.15 30.15
CA VAL A 294 14.13 4.43 31.52
C VAL A 294 13.13 5.61 31.51
N GLY A 295 12.78 6.19 30.35
CA GLY A 295 12.20 7.54 30.27
C GLY A 295 10.73 7.69 29.90
N GLY A 296 10.06 6.66 29.38
CA GLY A 296 8.73 6.78 28.77
C GLY A 296 7.61 7.27 29.70
N TRP A 297 6.90 8.33 29.31
CA TRP A 297 5.70 8.82 30.02
C TRP A 297 4.54 7.82 29.90
N THR A 298 4.00 7.40 31.03
CA THR A 298 2.79 6.56 31.09
C THR A 298 1.54 7.38 30.77
N LEU A 299 0.49 6.73 30.25
CA LEU A 299 -0.82 7.35 30.08
C LEU A 299 -1.37 7.99 31.37
N ALA A 300 -1.01 7.48 32.54
CA ALA A 300 -1.42 8.08 33.81
C ALA A 300 -0.80 9.46 33.99
N GLN A 301 0.50 9.61 33.72
CA GLN A 301 1.20 10.91 33.76
C GLN A 301 0.69 11.88 32.68
N VAL A 302 0.39 11.39 31.46
CA VAL A 302 -0.20 12.23 30.40
C VAL A 302 -1.56 12.78 30.83
N PHE A 303 -2.42 11.93 31.39
CA PHE A 303 -3.75 12.36 31.85
C PHE A 303 -3.61 13.34 33.03
N ASP A 304 -2.75 13.05 34.00
CA ASP A 304 -2.51 13.91 35.18
C ASP A 304 -2.00 15.30 34.77
N HIS A 305 -1.05 15.37 33.83
CA HIS A 305 -0.56 16.62 33.23
C HIS A 305 -1.64 17.40 32.47
N LEU A 306 -2.56 16.71 31.80
CA LEU A 306 -3.77 17.31 31.20
C LEU A 306 -4.85 17.65 32.24
N GLY A 307 -4.55 17.57 33.55
CA GLY A 307 -5.46 17.90 34.65
C GLY A 307 -6.58 16.88 34.83
N HIS A 308 -6.37 15.61 34.47
CA HIS A 308 -7.39 14.58 34.35
C HIS A 308 -6.99 13.26 35.04
N THR A 309 -7.92 12.61 35.73
CA THR A 309 -7.69 11.25 36.23
C THR A 309 -7.95 10.23 35.13
N LEU A 310 -7.06 9.25 34.95
CA LEU A 310 -7.19 8.18 33.96
C LEU A 310 -8.30 7.18 34.34
N THR A 311 -9.54 7.50 34.01
CA THR A 311 -10.75 6.67 34.23
C THR A 311 -11.43 6.33 32.90
N ASP A 312 -12.25 5.27 32.86
CA ASP A 312 -12.98 4.89 31.64
C ASP A 312 -13.90 6.02 31.13
N ASP A 313 -14.54 6.76 32.03
CA ASP A 313 -15.41 7.87 31.65
C ASP A 313 -14.64 9.07 31.11
N ARG A 314 -13.45 9.39 31.67
CA ARG A 314 -12.61 10.46 31.14
C ARG A 314 -11.96 10.07 29.81
N VAL A 315 -11.52 8.82 29.68
CA VAL A 315 -11.05 8.24 28.40
C VAL A 315 -12.15 8.28 27.34
N HIS A 316 -13.38 7.92 27.71
CA HIS A 316 -14.52 7.99 26.81
C HIS A 316 -14.87 9.44 26.43
N SER A 317 -14.87 10.37 27.38
CA SER A 317 -15.10 11.80 27.13
C SER A 317 -14.02 12.44 26.25
N LEU A 318 -12.78 11.95 26.31
CA LEU A 318 -11.62 12.56 25.65
C LEU A 318 -11.33 11.95 24.26
N LEU A 319 -11.70 10.69 24.01
CA LEU A 319 -11.52 10.02 22.71
C LEU A 319 -12.83 9.59 22.00
N GLY A 320 -13.97 9.70 22.66
CA GLY A 320 -15.27 9.28 22.13
C GLY A 320 -15.92 10.32 21.21
N SER A 321 -15.68 10.22 19.90
CA SER A 321 -16.50 10.94 18.92
C SER A 321 -17.94 10.40 18.91
N ARG A 322 -18.95 11.28 18.87
CA ARG A 322 -20.34 10.90 18.60
C ARG A 322 -20.44 10.11 17.28
N GLY A 323 -21.02 8.90 17.33
CA GLY A 323 -21.34 8.09 16.14
C GLY A 323 -20.50 6.83 15.87
N LYS A 324 -19.52 6.45 16.72
CA LYS A 324 -18.74 5.19 16.56
C LYS A 324 -19.26 4.08 17.49
N LYS A 325 -19.44 2.86 16.96
CA LYS A 325 -20.03 1.70 17.65
C LYS A 325 -19.22 1.11 18.83
N ALA A 326 -17.97 1.51 19.04
CA ALA A 326 -17.08 0.89 20.03
C ALA A 326 -16.60 1.92 21.07
N ARG A 327 -17.07 1.78 22.32
CA ARG A 327 -16.67 2.62 23.46
C ARG A 327 -15.15 2.56 23.66
N TRP A 328 -14.52 3.72 23.87
CA TRP A 328 -13.13 3.78 24.36
C TRP A 328 -13.12 3.46 25.85
N THR A 329 -12.17 2.63 26.27
CA THR A 329 -11.90 2.27 27.67
C THR A 329 -10.42 2.49 27.95
N ARG A 330 -10.06 2.65 29.22
CA ARG A 330 -8.68 2.77 29.71
C ARG A 330 -7.80 1.63 29.17
N SER A 331 -8.29 0.39 29.21
CA SER A 331 -7.56 -0.78 28.71
C SER A 331 -7.33 -0.72 27.19
N LYS A 332 -8.34 -0.31 26.41
CA LYS A 332 -8.22 -0.15 24.96
C LYS A 332 -7.26 1.00 24.62
N LEU A 333 -7.36 2.14 25.32
CA LEU A 333 -6.44 3.25 25.13
C LEU A 333 -5.00 2.85 25.45
N LEU A 334 -4.76 2.15 26.56
CA LEU A 334 -3.45 1.63 26.93
C LEU A 334 -2.88 0.68 25.87
N GLN A 335 -3.72 -0.21 25.31
CA GLN A 335 -3.31 -1.10 24.24
C GLN A 335 -2.92 -0.32 22.97
N GLU A 336 -3.75 0.59 22.48
CA GLU A 336 -3.45 1.36 21.25
C GLU A 336 -2.29 2.35 21.45
N PHE A 337 -2.13 2.93 22.64
CA PHE A 337 -1.01 3.80 23.00
C PHE A 337 0.32 3.03 23.01
N ASN A 338 0.34 1.83 23.59
CA ASN A 338 1.53 0.98 23.63
C ASN A 338 1.89 0.38 22.25
N LYS A 339 0.92 0.23 21.33
CA LYS A 339 1.21 -0.12 19.92
C LYS A 339 1.99 0.97 19.20
N LEU A 340 1.79 2.25 19.55
CA LEU A 340 2.59 3.37 19.06
C LEU A 340 3.96 3.39 19.76
N LYS A 341 4.81 2.41 19.44
CA LYS A 341 6.18 2.31 19.94
C LYS A 341 7.00 3.57 19.62
N SER A 342 7.91 3.94 20.52
CA SER A 342 9.01 4.84 20.19
C SER A 342 10.11 3.99 19.53
N SER A 343 10.13 3.96 18.19
CA SER A 343 11.38 3.76 17.46
C SER A 343 12.00 5.13 17.22
N THR A 344 13.31 5.18 16.97
CA THR A 344 14.08 6.41 16.75
C THR A 344 13.34 7.47 15.94
N TRP A 345 13.43 8.71 16.43
CA TRP A 345 12.72 9.85 15.89
C TRP A 345 13.14 10.17 14.45
N GLU A 346 12.20 10.71 13.67
CA GLU A 346 12.37 11.09 12.28
C GLU A 346 12.46 12.62 12.18
N VAL A 347 13.66 13.14 11.89
CA VAL A 347 13.83 14.56 11.56
C VAL A 347 13.38 14.80 10.13
N HIS A 348 12.16 15.33 9.99
CA HIS A 348 11.56 15.65 8.69
C HIS A 348 12.41 16.68 7.90
N ALA A 349 12.40 16.58 6.57
CA ALA A 349 13.22 17.40 5.67
C ALA A 349 13.09 18.91 5.93
N GLU A 350 11.90 19.41 6.28
CA GLU A 350 11.73 20.83 6.63
C GLU A 350 12.48 21.22 7.91
N MET A 351 12.55 20.33 8.90
CA MET A 351 13.29 20.56 10.16
C MET A 351 14.80 20.43 9.96
N GLN A 352 15.26 19.59 9.02
CA GLN A 352 16.68 19.42 8.73
C GLN A 352 17.35 20.72 8.26
N LEU A 353 16.60 21.63 7.62
CA LEU A 353 17.11 22.93 7.14
C LEU A 353 17.32 23.95 8.26
N LEU A 354 16.76 23.72 9.45
CA LEU A 354 16.70 24.69 10.53
C LEU A 354 18.07 25.13 11.11
N PRO A 355 19.09 24.25 11.27
CA PRO A 355 20.42 24.69 11.69
C PRO A 355 21.05 25.67 10.69
N SER A 356 20.91 25.41 9.38
CA SER A 356 21.39 26.32 8.33
C SER A 356 20.60 27.63 8.30
N TYR A 357 19.28 27.58 8.53
CA TYR A 357 18.43 28.79 8.67
C TYR A 357 18.94 29.68 9.81
N ILE A 358 19.19 29.09 10.97
CA ILE A 358 19.64 29.79 12.18
C ILE A 358 21.06 30.36 12.03
N GLN A 359 21.97 29.62 11.41
CA GLN A 359 23.31 30.10 11.10
C GLN A 359 23.27 31.28 10.11
N ALA A 360 22.43 31.21 9.07
CA ALA A 360 22.27 32.31 8.12
C ALA A 360 21.58 33.55 8.74
N MET A 361 20.67 33.38 9.72
CA MET A 361 20.13 34.51 10.49
C MET A 361 21.20 35.24 11.34
N ALA A 362 22.36 34.63 11.59
CA ALA A 362 23.45 35.25 12.35
C ALA A 362 24.45 36.02 11.47
N THR A 363 24.32 35.96 10.14
CA THR A 363 25.13 36.74 9.20
C THR A 363 24.38 37.98 8.73
N THR A 364 24.98 38.75 7.82
CA THR A 364 24.30 39.86 7.12
C THR A 364 23.43 39.40 5.95
N ASP A 365 23.26 38.10 5.74
CA ASP A 365 22.58 37.54 4.58
C ASP A 365 21.06 37.53 4.78
N SER A 366 20.31 37.71 3.69
CA SER A 366 18.84 37.75 3.71
C SER A 366 18.26 36.36 3.47
N VAL A 367 17.86 35.68 4.54
CA VAL A 367 17.17 34.38 4.47
C VAL A 367 15.73 34.57 3.99
N VAL A 368 15.34 33.83 2.95
CA VAL A 368 13.94 33.82 2.48
C VAL A 368 13.07 33.16 3.55
N GLN A 369 12.02 33.84 4.02
CA GLN A 369 11.07 33.34 5.03
C GLN A 369 10.09 32.27 4.49
N TYR A 370 10.60 31.37 3.65
CA TYR A 370 9.86 30.30 3.01
C TYR A 370 10.73 29.06 2.83
N ILE A 371 10.19 27.89 3.19
CA ILE A 371 10.77 26.59 2.87
C ILE A 371 9.91 25.95 1.78
N GLY A 372 10.52 25.71 0.61
CA GLY A 372 9.89 24.98 -0.48
C GLY A 372 9.81 23.50 -0.15
N CYS A 373 8.69 22.86 -0.45
CA CYS A 373 8.42 21.49 -0.01
C CYS A 373 7.87 20.62 -1.15
N SER A 374 8.39 19.40 -1.30
CA SER A 374 7.93 18.47 -2.33
C SER A 374 6.48 17.98 -2.13
N LYS A 375 5.95 18.18 -0.92
CA LYS A 375 4.56 17.97 -0.50
C LYS A 375 4.15 19.11 0.43
N LYS A 376 2.89 19.14 0.87
CA LYS A 376 2.51 19.95 2.02
C LYS A 376 3.26 19.47 3.28
N SER A 377 3.50 20.36 4.23
CA SER A 377 4.14 20.03 5.51
C SER A 377 3.18 19.30 6.45
N CYS A 378 3.75 18.59 7.43
CA CYS A 378 2.95 18.01 8.52
C CYS A 378 2.54 19.05 9.55
N PHE A 379 1.58 18.71 10.41
CA PHE A 379 1.06 19.57 11.47
C PHE A 379 2.19 20.15 12.34
N LEU A 380 3.11 19.29 12.81
CA LEU A 380 4.20 19.69 13.68
C LEU A 380 5.24 20.56 12.96
N CYS A 381 5.67 20.20 11.75
CA CYS A 381 6.57 21.04 10.94
C CYS A 381 5.98 22.41 10.65
N TRP A 382 4.70 22.47 10.24
CA TRP A 382 4.01 23.71 9.88
C TRP A 382 3.92 24.67 11.08
N HIS A 383 3.35 24.21 12.19
CA HIS A 383 3.17 25.06 13.37
C HIS A 383 4.51 25.41 14.02
N PHE A 384 5.49 24.50 14.05
CA PHE A 384 6.84 24.82 14.54
C PHE A 384 7.50 25.95 13.73
N LEU A 385 7.49 25.87 12.40
CA LEU A 385 8.12 26.87 11.52
C LEU A 385 7.47 28.25 11.65
N ASP A 386 6.15 28.29 11.79
CA ASP A 386 5.39 29.52 11.97
C ASP A 386 5.68 30.17 13.34
N LEU A 387 5.63 29.37 14.42
CA LEU A 387 5.92 29.84 15.78
C LEU A 387 7.40 30.23 15.95
N PHE A 388 8.32 29.53 15.27
CA PHE A 388 9.75 29.81 15.36
C PHE A 388 10.12 31.15 14.74
N ALA A 389 9.79 31.37 13.46
CA ALA A 389 10.19 32.59 12.77
C ALA A 389 9.22 33.05 11.66
N GLY A 390 7.95 32.66 11.75
CA GLY A 390 6.94 32.97 10.72
C GLY A 390 7.20 32.29 9.38
N ILE A 391 8.07 31.27 9.34
CA ILE A 391 8.52 30.62 8.12
C ILE A 391 7.33 29.89 7.50
N LYS A 392 6.99 30.24 6.27
CA LYS A 392 5.88 29.60 5.56
C LYS A 392 6.38 28.44 4.70
N THR A 393 5.51 27.49 4.45
CA THR A 393 5.67 26.50 3.37
C THR A 393 4.44 26.56 2.47
N ARG A 394 4.35 25.72 1.43
CA ARG A 394 3.19 25.70 0.52
C ARG A 394 1.84 25.33 1.16
N GLY A 395 1.83 24.95 2.44
CA GLY A 395 0.64 24.65 3.23
C GLY A 395 0.80 23.37 4.06
N CYS A 396 -0.15 23.13 4.96
CA CYS A 396 -0.18 21.94 5.82
C CYS A 396 -1.14 20.87 5.28
N HIS A 397 -0.80 19.59 5.35
CA HIS A 397 -1.77 18.50 5.15
C HIS A 397 -2.52 18.11 6.43
N GLY A 398 -2.23 18.79 7.55
CA GLY A 398 -2.94 18.65 8.83
C GLY A 398 -2.80 17.31 9.54
N LYS A 399 -1.84 16.46 9.13
CA LYS A 399 -1.57 15.19 9.82
C LYS A 399 -0.40 15.32 10.78
N LEU A 400 -0.50 14.62 11.90
CA LEU A 400 0.49 14.58 12.96
C LEU A 400 1.25 13.25 12.95
N TYR A 401 2.58 13.33 13.03
CA TYR A 401 3.49 12.19 13.12
C TYR A 401 4.14 12.17 14.51
N ASN A 402 3.83 11.16 15.31
CA ASN A 402 4.28 11.04 16.70
C ASN A 402 5.75 10.59 16.88
N LEU A 403 6.51 10.48 15.79
CA LEU A 403 7.96 10.24 15.81
C LEU A 403 8.75 11.49 15.37
N TRP A 404 8.08 12.64 15.19
CA TRP A 404 8.72 13.88 14.78
C TRP A 404 9.79 14.32 15.78
N GLY A 405 10.93 14.79 15.26
CA GLY A 405 12.03 15.31 16.05
C GLY A 405 12.75 16.49 15.39
N LEU A 406 13.66 17.10 16.15
CA LEU A 406 14.55 18.17 15.71
C LEU A 406 15.97 17.64 15.41
N PRO A 407 16.73 18.29 14.52
CA PRO A 407 18.13 17.95 14.26
C PRO A 407 19.05 18.30 15.44
N ASP A 408 20.31 17.85 15.38
CA ASP A 408 21.38 18.46 16.19
C ASP A 408 21.71 19.86 15.65
N PHE A 409 21.95 20.83 16.54
CA PHE A 409 22.13 22.25 16.22
C PHE A 409 23.59 22.71 16.45
N GLU A 410 24.54 22.03 15.84
CA GLU A 410 25.96 22.39 15.99
C GLU A 410 26.23 23.82 15.50
N GLY A 411 26.97 24.60 16.30
CA GLY A 411 27.33 25.99 15.98
C GLY A 411 26.26 27.06 16.26
N VAL A 412 25.08 26.70 16.77
CA VAL A 412 24.04 27.66 17.16
C VAL A 412 24.35 28.30 18.52
N ILE A 413 24.14 29.61 18.66
CA ILE A 413 24.38 30.35 19.92
C ILE A 413 23.20 30.25 20.90
N THR A 414 23.44 30.52 22.19
CA THR A 414 22.47 30.32 23.29
C THR A 414 21.14 31.03 23.06
N GLU A 415 21.13 32.31 22.67
CA GLU A 415 19.89 33.09 22.43
C GLU A 415 19.02 32.46 21.33
N GLN A 416 19.64 31.97 20.25
CA GLN A 416 18.95 31.28 19.17
C GLN A 416 18.41 29.92 19.65
N MET A 417 19.16 29.21 20.50
CA MET A 417 18.72 27.95 21.12
C MET A 417 17.51 28.15 22.04
N GLU A 418 17.50 29.23 22.83
CA GLU A 418 16.36 29.60 23.69
C GLU A 418 15.09 29.83 22.86
N ARG A 419 15.22 30.43 21.67
CA ARG A 419 14.11 30.58 20.72
C ARG A 419 13.61 29.24 20.18
N VAL A 420 14.49 28.32 19.79
CA VAL A 420 14.09 26.95 19.38
C VAL A 420 13.33 26.25 20.52
N VAL A 421 13.87 26.31 21.74
CA VAL A 421 13.28 25.73 22.95
C VAL A 421 11.90 26.34 23.28
N ALA A 422 11.74 27.66 23.12
CA ALA A 422 10.44 28.32 23.28
C ALA A 422 9.41 27.82 22.24
N SER A 423 9.81 27.74 20.96
CA SER A 423 8.91 27.27 19.89
C SER A 423 8.47 25.81 20.07
N VAL A 424 9.32 24.94 20.64
CA VAL A 424 8.90 23.58 21.02
C VAL A 424 7.82 23.62 22.10
N ARG A 425 7.92 24.50 23.11
CA ARG A 425 6.85 24.67 24.12
C ARG A 425 5.55 25.19 23.51
N ASP A 426 5.63 26.13 22.57
CA ASP A 426 4.42 26.68 21.94
C ASP A 426 3.70 25.62 21.09
N VAL A 427 4.46 24.71 20.44
CA VAL A 427 3.92 23.52 19.75
C VAL A 427 3.39 22.48 20.75
N GLU A 428 4.07 22.24 21.88
CA GLU A 428 3.57 21.34 22.94
C GLU A 428 2.24 21.85 23.51
N GLY A 429 2.17 23.12 23.89
CA GLY A 429 0.94 23.78 24.34
C GLY A 429 -0.13 23.86 23.25
N LEU A 430 0.23 23.86 21.96
CA LEU A 430 -0.73 23.70 20.87
C LEU A 430 -1.30 22.27 20.84
N VAL A 431 -0.46 21.24 20.98
CA VAL A 431 -0.90 19.82 21.07
C VAL A 431 -1.82 19.61 22.28
N GLU A 432 -1.47 20.18 23.44
CA GLU A 432 -2.32 20.17 24.65
C GLU A 432 -3.67 20.87 24.43
N ARG A 433 -3.67 22.10 23.89
CA ARG A 433 -4.90 22.83 23.56
C ARG A 433 -5.77 22.05 22.58
N GLN A 434 -5.17 21.49 21.53
CA GLN A 434 -5.89 20.63 20.58
C GLN A 434 -6.49 19.42 21.30
N MET A 435 -5.74 18.73 22.17
CA MET A 435 -6.18 17.56 22.92
C MET A 435 -7.34 17.86 23.89
N LEU A 436 -7.39 19.07 24.45
CA LEU A 436 -8.43 19.54 25.37
C LEU A 436 -9.64 20.17 24.65
N ASP A 437 -9.51 20.59 23.38
CA ASP A 437 -10.60 21.22 22.64
C ASP A 437 -11.71 20.22 22.28
N GLY A 438 -12.96 20.63 22.53
CA GLY A 438 -14.17 19.81 22.43
C GLY A 438 -14.80 19.82 21.04
N GLN A 439 -14.03 19.56 19.99
CA GLN A 439 -14.55 19.65 18.62
C GLN A 439 -15.36 18.42 18.19
N ASP A 440 -16.68 18.61 18.08
CA ASP A 440 -17.63 17.73 17.35
C ASP A 440 -17.37 17.80 15.81
N ARG A 441 -16.14 17.52 15.35
CA ARG A 441 -15.74 17.59 13.93
C ARG A 441 -15.23 16.24 13.41
N ILE A 442 -15.98 15.65 12.48
CA ILE A 442 -15.53 14.49 11.70
C ILE A 442 -14.58 14.99 10.61
N LEU A 443 -13.28 14.98 10.89
CA LEU A 443 -12.24 15.29 9.89
C LEU A 443 -12.03 14.07 8.98
N MET A 444 -12.17 14.27 7.66
CA MET A 444 -11.80 13.24 6.68
C MET A 444 -10.29 13.19 6.53
N GLN A 445 -9.71 11.97 6.49
CA GLN A 445 -8.27 11.81 6.30
C GLN A 445 -7.82 12.36 4.94
N ALA A 446 -6.83 13.24 4.96
CA ALA A 446 -6.25 13.83 3.77
C ALA A 446 -5.21 12.89 3.13
N LYS A 447 -5.16 12.89 1.79
CA LYS A 447 -4.00 12.34 1.07
C LYS A 447 -2.79 13.25 1.32
N GLU A 448 -1.62 12.66 1.58
CA GLU A 448 -0.38 13.44 1.75
C GLU A 448 0.09 14.08 0.44
N SER A 449 -0.31 13.52 -0.70
CA SER A 449 -0.04 14.04 -2.03
C SER A 449 -1.01 15.16 -2.49
N THR A 450 -1.58 15.96 -1.57
CA THR A 450 -2.44 17.12 -1.92
C THR A 450 -1.63 18.30 -2.46
N VAL A 451 -0.96 18.09 -3.59
CA VAL A 451 -0.40 19.15 -4.46
C VAL A 451 -1.38 19.35 -5.62
N GLY A 452 -2.55 19.89 -5.27
CA GLY A 452 -3.72 20.00 -6.14
C GLY A 452 -5.02 19.67 -5.40
N ALA A 453 -5.89 20.65 -5.16
CA ALA A 453 -7.33 20.39 -5.22
C ALA A 453 -7.68 20.38 -6.72
N SER A 454 -8.44 19.42 -7.26
CA SER A 454 -9.51 18.63 -6.64
C SER A 454 -9.39 17.10 -6.87
N SER A 455 -10.28 16.35 -6.20
CA SER A 455 -10.57 14.90 -6.38
C SER A 455 -9.55 13.85 -5.92
N ILE A 456 -10.05 12.83 -5.21
CA ILE A 456 -9.26 11.82 -4.46
C ILE A 456 -9.79 10.39 -4.70
N LYS A 457 -8.98 9.58 -5.41
CA LYS A 457 -8.92 8.08 -5.53
C LYS A 457 -7.62 7.74 -6.33
N THR A 458 -7.12 6.51 -6.51
CA THR A 458 -7.18 5.28 -5.67
C THR A 458 -5.75 4.98 -5.10
N ALA A 459 -5.37 3.85 -4.48
CA ALA A 459 -4.89 2.47 -4.85
C ALA A 459 -3.43 2.22 -5.34
N ILE A 460 -2.68 1.50 -4.47
CA ILE A 460 -1.73 0.35 -4.66
C ILE A 460 -0.49 0.48 -5.59
N PRO A 461 0.74 0.11 -5.14
CA PRO A 461 1.94 0.01 -5.99
C PRO A 461 2.02 -1.35 -6.73
N GLY A 462 2.46 -1.33 -7.99
CA GLY A 462 2.76 -2.53 -8.77
C GLY A 462 4.27 -2.75 -8.93
N SER A 463 4.78 -3.87 -8.41
CA SER A 463 6.07 -4.45 -8.76
C SER A 463 5.88 -5.48 -9.88
N GLY A 464 6.58 -5.33 -11.01
CA GLY A 464 6.54 -6.30 -12.10
C GLY A 464 7.09 -5.77 -13.42
N GLN A 465 7.76 -6.62 -14.20
CA GLN A 465 8.43 -6.21 -15.45
C GLN A 465 7.42 -5.77 -16.53
N PRO A 466 7.56 -4.56 -17.12
CA PRO A 466 6.56 -4.00 -18.05
C PRO A 466 6.34 -4.77 -19.37
N SER A 467 7.33 -5.51 -19.85
CA SER A 467 7.31 -6.19 -21.17
C SER A 467 6.34 -7.38 -21.22
N MET A 468 6.28 -8.17 -20.15
CA MET A 468 5.43 -9.36 -20.06
C MET A 468 3.95 -8.99 -19.87
N ILE A 469 3.68 -8.10 -18.91
CA ILE A 469 2.32 -7.59 -18.65
C ILE A 469 1.73 -7.01 -19.93
N LYS A 470 2.53 -6.25 -20.71
CA LYS A 470 2.14 -5.76 -22.03
C LYS A 470 1.69 -6.89 -22.98
N ARG A 471 2.44 -7.98 -23.11
CA ARG A 471 2.09 -9.10 -24.00
C ARG A 471 0.87 -9.89 -23.54
N VAL A 472 0.68 -10.07 -22.22
CA VAL A 472 -0.53 -10.70 -21.67
C VAL A 472 -1.75 -9.80 -21.93
N LEU A 473 -1.63 -8.48 -21.71
CA LEU A 473 -2.69 -7.52 -22.02
C LEU A 473 -3.00 -7.44 -23.53
N GLU A 474 -2.00 -7.41 -24.41
CA GLU A 474 -2.18 -7.44 -25.87
C GLU A 474 -2.88 -8.73 -26.33
N TYR A 475 -2.51 -9.87 -25.71
CA TYR A 475 -3.15 -11.15 -25.97
C TYR A 475 -4.62 -11.17 -25.52
N LEU A 476 -4.92 -10.71 -24.30
CA LEU A 476 -6.29 -10.57 -23.79
C LEU A 476 -7.11 -9.55 -24.61
N GLU A 477 -6.49 -8.46 -25.05
CA GLU A 477 -7.12 -7.46 -25.93
C GLU A 477 -7.48 -8.05 -27.30
N SER A 478 -6.65 -8.94 -27.88
CA SER A 478 -6.96 -9.62 -29.14
C SER A 478 -8.24 -10.47 -29.09
N GLN A 479 -8.59 -11.02 -27.92
CA GLN A 479 -9.79 -11.84 -27.73
C GLN A 479 -11.07 -10.99 -27.62
N ARG A 480 -10.97 -9.69 -27.35
CA ARG A 480 -12.13 -8.79 -27.20
C ARG A 480 -12.78 -8.40 -28.53
N ALA A 481 -12.07 -8.57 -29.65
CA ALA A 481 -12.52 -8.15 -30.98
C ALA A 481 -13.65 -9.02 -31.60
N SER A 482 -14.01 -10.15 -31.00
CA SER A 482 -14.93 -11.15 -31.58
C SER A 482 -16.37 -11.13 -31.03
N LEU A 483 -16.71 -10.20 -30.11
CA LEU A 483 -17.92 -10.32 -29.27
C LEU A 483 -18.87 -9.10 -29.19
N PHE A 484 -18.70 -8.06 -30.02
CA PHE A 484 -19.57 -6.86 -29.95
C PHE A 484 -20.64 -6.80 -31.06
N PHE A 485 -21.91 -6.77 -30.64
CA PHE A 485 -23.05 -6.30 -31.45
C PHE A 485 -23.50 -4.90 -30.97
N PRO A 486 -23.99 -4.00 -31.86
CA PRO A 486 -24.41 -2.65 -31.47
C PRO A 486 -25.82 -2.62 -30.87
N ARG A 487 -26.12 -1.59 -30.06
CA ARG A 487 -27.46 -1.32 -29.53
C ARG A 487 -27.77 0.18 -29.62
N GLU A 488 -28.96 0.52 -30.11
CA GLU A 488 -29.43 1.90 -30.26
C GLU A 488 -30.05 2.46 -28.96
N ILE A 489 -30.22 3.78 -28.91
CA ILE A 489 -30.67 4.58 -27.76
C ILE A 489 -32.15 4.93 -27.92
N ALA A 490 -32.93 4.84 -26.83
CA ALA A 490 -34.28 5.39 -26.73
C ALA A 490 -34.54 5.97 -25.32
N GLU A 491 -35.49 6.90 -25.22
CA GLU A 491 -35.60 7.91 -24.15
C GLU A 491 -36.33 7.46 -22.87
N GLU A 492 -36.15 8.22 -21.78
CA GLU A 492 -36.79 8.01 -20.47
C GLU A 492 -38.26 8.47 -20.42
N PRO A 493 -39.11 7.79 -19.62
CA PRO A 493 -40.32 8.37 -19.05
C PRO A 493 -40.22 8.59 -17.52
N GLN A 494 -40.88 9.65 -17.04
CA GLN A 494 -40.97 10.10 -15.64
C GLN A 494 -42.07 9.37 -14.83
N TYR A 495 -42.54 9.96 -13.72
CA TYR A 495 -43.58 9.52 -12.75
C TYR A 495 -43.12 8.58 -11.61
N GLU A 496 -43.55 8.71 -10.34
CA GLU A 496 -44.22 9.79 -9.58
C GLU A 496 -44.06 9.51 -8.06
N GLU A 497 -44.40 10.45 -7.18
CA GLU A 497 -44.29 10.28 -5.71
C GLU A 497 -45.37 9.38 -5.09
N ALA A 498 -45.02 8.65 -4.01
CA ALA A 498 -46.00 8.08 -3.07
C ALA A 498 -45.45 8.08 -1.64
N ALA A 499 -46.30 8.46 -0.66
CA ALA A 499 -45.92 8.70 0.74
C ALA A 499 -46.56 7.70 1.73
N GLY A 500 -45.96 7.61 2.93
CA GLY A 500 -46.46 6.86 4.09
C GLY A 500 -45.67 5.57 4.41
N SER A 501 -45.50 5.15 5.66
CA SER A 501 -45.85 5.78 6.94
C SER A 501 -44.92 5.30 8.07
N SER A 502 -44.93 5.97 9.21
CA SER A 502 -44.05 5.74 10.37
C SER A 502 -44.42 4.52 11.23
N VAL A 503 -43.41 3.82 11.76
CA VAL A 503 -43.49 3.11 13.06
C VAL A 503 -42.23 3.42 13.87
N ILE A 504 -42.41 3.64 15.17
CA ILE A 504 -41.40 3.95 16.17
C ILE A 504 -41.23 2.70 17.05
N ASP A 505 -40.00 2.33 17.39
CA ASP A 505 -39.72 1.39 18.50
C ASP A 505 -38.62 1.94 19.40
N GLU A 506 -38.85 1.87 20.72
CA GLU A 506 -37.97 2.39 21.78
C GLU A 506 -36.98 1.32 22.31
N PRO A 507 -35.87 1.74 22.96
CA PRO A 507 -34.83 0.81 23.41
C PRO A 507 -35.19 0.08 24.72
N ASN A 508 -34.91 -1.22 24.77
CA ASN A 508 -35.13 -2.03 25.96
C ASN A 508 -33.95 -1.97 26.96
N ASN A 509 -34.23 -2.17 28.25
CA ASN A 509 -33.36 -1.81 29.37
C ASN A 509 -32.48 -2.98 29.88
N ASP A 510 -31.21 -2.72 30.19
CA ASP A 510 -30.23 -3.73 30.61
C ASP A 510 -30.32 -4.06 32.12
N THR A 511 -30.61 -5.32 32.47
CA THR A 511 -30.37 -5.87 33.82
C THR A 511 -29.20 -6.85 33.82
N VAL A 512 -28.15 -6.54 34.59
CA VAL A 512 -26.93 -7.37 34.69
C VAL A 512 -27.18 -8.67 35.49
N PRO A 513 -26.84 -9.86 34.97
CA PRO A 513 -27.00 -11.13 35.69
C PRO A 513 -26.14 -11.26 36.95
N THR A 514 -26.76 -11.78 38.02
CA THR A 514 -26.14 -11.99 39.35
C THR A 514 -25.33 -13.30 39.47
N ALA A 515 -25.55 -14.26 38.58
CA ALA A 515 -24.79 -15.52 38.48
C ALA A 515 -24.66 -15.94 37.01
N GLY A 516 -23.64 -16.75 36.69
CA GLY A 516 -23.43 -17.28 35.35
C GLY A 516 -22.65 -18.59 35.34
N PRO A 517 -22.56 -19.29 34.18
CA PRO A 517 -21.80 -20.52 34.05
C PRO A 517 -20.30 -20.27 34.25
N CYS A 518 -19.60 -21.19 34.92
CA CYS A 518 -18.15 -21.20 35.01
C CYS A 518 -17.55 -21.22 33.59
N ARG A 519 -16.56 -20.37 33.32
CA ARG A 519 -15.98 -20.21 31.98
C ARG A 519 -14.96 -21.29 31.61
N ASN A 520 -14.51 -22.08 32.59
CA ASN A 520 -13.63 -23.21 32.33
C ASN A 520 -14.39 -24.29 31.56
N THR A 521 -13.89 -24.71 30.39
CA THR A 521 -14.57 -25.62 29.46
C THR A 521 -14.84 -27.01 30.04
N ASP A 522 -14.11 -27.41 31.08
CA ASP A 522 -14.28 -28.70 31.76
C ASP A 522 -15.18 -28.56 33.01
N CYS A 523 -16.01 -27.51 33.10
CA CYS A 523 -16.76 -27.19 34.31
C CYS A 523 -18.14 -26.52 34.08
N ASP A 524 -19.21 -27.31 34.08
CA ASP A 524 -20.59 -26.83 33.88
C ASP A 524 -21.26 -26.13 35.08
N LYS A 525 -20.49 -25.70 36.10
CA LYS A 525 -21.05 -25.17 37.35
C LYS A 525 -21.48 -23.71 37.21
N ILE A 526 -22.74 -23.39 37.52
CA ILE A 526 -23.18 -22.00 37.74
C ILE A 526 -22.53 -21.45 39.01
N THR A 527 -22.06 -20.21 38.97
CA THR A 527 -21.36 -19.56 40.09
C THR A 527 -21.59 -18.05 40.10
N THR A 528 -21.58 -17.48 41.32
CA THR A 528 -21.59 -16.04 41.57
C THR A 528 -20.17 -15.45 41.63
N ARG A 529 -19.15 -16.30 41.84
CA ARG A 529 -17.75 -15.90 41.96
C ARG A 529 -17.21 -15.50 40.59
N ARG A 530 -16.73 -14.27 40.47
CA ARG A 530 -16.07 -13.74 39.27
C ARG A 530 -14.54 -13.84 39.40
N CYS A 531 -13.83 -13.64 38.29
CA CYS A 531 -12.38 -13.47 38.26
C CYS A 531 -11.91 -12.48 39.35
N SER A 532 -10.96 -12.92 40.17
CA SER A 532 -10.39 -12.16 41.27
C SER A 532 -9.53 -10.97 40.82
N TYR A 533 -9.02 -10.98 39.58
CA TYR A 533 -8.13 -9.95 39.04
C TYR A 533 -8.83 -8.87 38.19
N CYS A 534 -9.92 -9.20 37.48
CA CYS A 534 -10.62 -8.22 36.62
C CYS A 534 -12.15 -8.14 36.82
N GLY A 535 -12.74 -8.96 37.69
CA GLY A 535 -14.19 -8.92 37.95
C GLY A 535 -15.07 -9.31 36.75
N GLY A 536 -14.48 -9.86 35.69
CA GLY A 536 -15.14 -10.24 34.44
C GLY A 536 -15.88 -11.58 34.51
N PRO A 537 -15.35 -12.66 33.90
CA PRO A 537 -16.05 -13.93 33.79
C PRO A 537 -16.21 -14.66 35.13
N TRP A 538 -17.17 -15.59 35.18
CA TRP A 538 -17.48 -16.42 36.34
C TRP A 538 -16.58 -17.66 36.43
N PHE A 539 -16.11 -17.97 37.65
CA PHE A 539 -15.25 -19.12 37.95
C PHE A 539 -15.60 -19.77 39.29
N CYS A 540 -15.97 -21.05 39.28
CA CYS A 540 -16.49 -21.72 40.49
C CYS A 540 -15.42 -22.00 41.56
N SER A 541 -14.13 -21.84 41.23
CA SER A 541 -13.00 -22.01 42.16
C SER A 541 -11.76 -21.28 41.65
N VAL A 542 -10.79 -21.01 42.54
CA VAL A 542 -9.45 -20.49 42.17
C VAL A 542 -8.79 -21.42 41.14
N ARG A 543 -8.87 -22.73 41.34
CA ARG A 543 -8.36 -23.73 40.40
C ARG A 543 -9.00 -23.62 39.00
N CYS A 544 -10.31 -23.37 38.89
CA CYS A 544 -10.96 -23.20 37.58
C CYS A 544 -10.58 -21.88 36.88
N GLU A 545 -10.25 -20.84 37.66
CA GLU A 545 -9.73 -19.55 37.21
C GLU A 545 -8.25 -19.63 36.80
N GLU A 546 -7.46 -20.51 37.44
CA GLU A 546 -6.09 -20.83 37.07
C GLU A 546 -5.99 -21.76 35.85
N LEU A 547 -6.98 -22.63 35.66
CA LEU A 547 -7.07 -23.59 34.56
C LEU A 547 -7.84 -23.07 33.33
N GLU A 548 -8.45 -21.86 33.34
CA GLU A 548 -9.07 -21.33 32.11
C GLU A 548 -8.00 -20.90 31.12
N THR A 549 -8.12 -21.44 29.91
CA THR A 549 -7.14 -21.27 28.86
C THR A 549 -7.50 -20.11 27.96
N TYR A 550 -6.49 -19.27 27.72
CA TYR A 550 -6.33 -18.43 26.53
C TYR A 550 -7.28 -17.24 26.39
N SER A 551 -8.60 -17.42 26.44
CA SER A 551 -9.57 -16.38 26.12
C SER A 551 -9.63 -15.28 27.17
N HIS A 552 -9.52 -15.66 28.45
CA HIS A 552 -9.46 -14.72 29.57
C HIS A 552 -8.09 -14.04 29.67
N LYS A 553 -7.00 -14.75 29.34
CA LYS A 553 -5.61 -14.27 29.45
C LYS A 553 -5.41 -12.90 28.78
N PHE A 554 -5.91 -12.71 27.55
CA PHE A 554 -5.83 -11.43 26.81
C PHE A 554 -6.79 -10.32 27.29
N SER A 555 -7.65 -10.59 28.27
CA SER A 555 -8.64 -9.65 28.82
C SER A 555 -8.57 -9.52 30.35
N CYS A 556 -7.49 -10.04 30.97
CA CYS A 556 -7.32 -10.11 32.41
C CYS A 556 -6.05 -9.39 32.87
N ASN A 557 -6.14 -8.65 33.97
CA ASN A 557 -5.04 -7.86 34.53
C ASN A 557 -4.06 -8.70 35.39
N ARG A 558 -4.04 -10.04 35.25
CA ARG A 558 -3.25 -10.94 36.11
C ARG A 558 -1.74 -10.77 35.96
N ARG A 559 -1.26 -10.52 34.74
CA ARG A 559 0.13 -10.13 34.43
C ARG A 559 0.21 -9.45 33.05
N PRO A 560 1.30 -8.71 32.74
CA PRO A 560 1.55 -8.20 31.39
C PRO A 560 1.58 -9.31 30.35
N ILE A 561 1.07 -9.01 29.15
CA ILE A 561 1.17 -9.86 27.96
C ILE A 561 2.55 -9.68 27.35
N THR A 562 3.27 -10.78 27.22
CA THR A 562 4.60 -10.89 26.61
C THR A 562 4.48 -11.23 25.12
N THR A 563 5.58 -11.11 24.39
CA THR A 563 5.66 -11.58 23.01
C THR A 563 5.57 -13.10 22.89
N ALA A 564 5.94 -13.85 23.93
CA ALA A 564 5.70 -15.30 23.98
C ALA A 564 4.21 -15.63 24.06
N ASP A 565 3.41 -14.83 24.77
CA ASP A 565 1.96 -15.02 24.84
C ASP A 565 1.31 -14.75 23.48
N LEU A 566 1.80 -13.76 22.74
CA LEU A 566 1.37 -13.49 21.36
C LEU A 566 1.81 -14.60 20.39
N LEU A 567 3.03 -15.14 20.52
CA LEU A 567 3.46 -16.29 19.73
C LEU A 567 2.64 -17.56 20.06
N GLU A 568 2.40 -17.84 21.34
CA GLU A 568 1.49 -18.89 21.81
C GLU A 568 0.09 -18.71 21.20
N LYS A 569 -0.40 -17.47 21.16
CA LYS A 569 -1.68 -17.11 20.51
C LYS A 569 -1.71 -17.48 19.04
N ASP A 570 -0.70 -17.08 18.29
CA ASP A 570 -0.64 -17.28 16.85
C ASP A 570 -0.39 -18.76 16.52
N CYS A 571 0.47 -19.45 17.28
CA CYS A 571 0.63 -20.90 17.26
C CYS A 571 -0.69 -21.65 17.49
N TYR A 572 -1.47 -21.36 18.53
CA TYR A 572 -2.75 -22.04 18.77
C TYR A 572 -3.77 -21.83 17.63
N ARG A 573 -3.72 -20.67 16.95
CA ARG A 573 -4.57 -20.34 15.80
C ARG A 573 -4.06 -20.88 14.47
N ASP A 574 -2.84 -21.40 14.44
CA ASP A 574 -2.15 -21.83 13.22
C ASP A 574 -1.93 -20.68 12.20
N LEU A 575 -1.68 -19.48 12.73
CA LEU A 575 -1.42 -18.27 11.94
C LEU A 575 0.05 -17.85 12.09
N LEU A 576 0.70 -17.44 10.99
CA LEU A 576 2.03 -16.84 11.06
C LEU A 576 1.98 -15.54 11.88
N PRO A 577 2.96 -15.25 12.76
CA PRO A 577 2.95 -14.02 13.55
C PRO A 577 3.07 -12.77 12.68
N GLU A 578 2.13 -11.85 12.85
CA GLU A 578 2.14 -10.51 12.23
C GLU A 578 2.74 -9.43 13.14
N ASP A 579 2.73 -9.64 14.47
CA ASP A 579 3.25 -8.65 15.41
C ASP A 579 4.76 -8.41 15.22
N PRO A 580 5.22 -7.17 14.96
CA PRO A 580 6.62 -6.91 14.66
C PRO A 580 7.59 -7.28 15.79
N GLN A 581 7.17 -7.27 17.06
CA GLN A 581 8.04 -7.70 18.16
C GLN A 581 8.14 -9.21 18.25
N VAL A 582 7.03 -9.92 18.07
CA VAL A 582 7.06 -11.40 17.99
C VAL A 582 7.97 -11.84 16.85
N ARG A 583 7.89 -11.13 15.71
CA ARG A 583 8.73 -11.41 14.54
C ARG A 583 10.22 -11.17 14.77
N GLU A 584 10.61 -10.13 15.50
CA GLU A 584 12.03 -9.88 15.88
C GLU A 584 12.50 -10.86 16.98
N ASP A 585 11.77 -10.90 18.11
CA ASP A 585 12.11 -11.65 19.32
C ASP A 585 12.33 -13.14 19.07
N TYR A 586 11.56 -13.70 18.14
CA TYR A 586 11.57 -15.13 17.79
C TYR A 586 12.11 -15.41 16.39
N GLY A 587 12.78 -14.43 15.76
CA GLY A 587 13.62 -14.65 14.56
C GLY A 587 12.93 -14.67 13.20
N PHE A 588 11.61 -14.51 13.12
CA PHE A 588 10.89 -14.42 11.83
C PHE A 588 11.33 -13.24 10.95
N GLN A 589 11.83 -12.14 11.52
CA GLN A 589 12.45 -11.04 10.75
C GLN A 589 13.82 -11.42 10.15
N ARG A 590 14.49 -12.44 10.70
CA ARG A 590 15.77 -12.97 10.22
C ARG A 590 15.62 -14.09 9.19
N CYS A 591 14.38 -14.54 8.92
CA CYS A 591 14.06 -15.44 7.81
C CYS A 591 14.14 -14.70 6.47
N ARG A 592 14.81 -15.33 5.49
CA ARG A 592 14.98 -14.84 4.11
C ARG A 592 13.66 -14.74 3.35
N ASN A 593 12.73 -15.66 3.61
CA ASN A 593 11.43 -15.75 2.93
C ASN A 593 10.36 -16.50 3.75
N ARG A 594 9.12 -16.46 3.26
CA ARG A 594 7.94 -17.08 3.91
C ARG A 594 8.03 -18.60 4.11
N SER A 595 8.90 -19.32 3.39
CA SER A 595 9.13 -20.75 3.61
C SER A 595 9.92 -20.98 4.91
N GLU A 596 11.00 -20.21 5.11
CA GLU A 596 11.74 -20.21 6.37
C GLU A 596 10.89 -19.75 7.55
N GLU A 597 10.04 -18.73 7.37
CA GLU A 597 9.09 -18.29 8.41
C GLU A 597 8.13 -19.42 8.81
N THR A 598 7.64 -20.20 7.84
CA THR A 598 6.75 -21.35 8.10
C THR A 598 7.49 -22.49 8.80
N MET A 599 8.75 -22.76 8.44
CA MET A 599 9.57 -23.78 9.11
C MET A 599 9.90 -23.39 10.56
N LEU A 600 10.19 -22.11 10.79
CA LEU A 600 10.41 -21.55 12.12
C LEU A 600 9.13 -21.55 12.96
N PHE A 601 7.98 -21.24 12.35
CA PHE A 601 6.69 -21.33 13.01
C PHE A 601 6.37 -22.77 13.45
N GLY A 602 6.59 -23.75 12.57
CA GLY A 602 6.40 -25.17 12.89
C GLY A 602 7.27 -25.66 14.04
N LEU A 603 8.49 -25.12 14.20
CA LEU A 603 9.35 -25.37 15.35
C LEU A 603 8.71 -24.87 16.66
N TYR A 604 8.21 -23.63 16.68
CA TYR A 604 7.52 -23.06 17.85
C TYR A 604 6.19 -23.74 18.16
N VAL A 605 5.41 -24.10 17.14
CA VAL A 605 4.21 -24.94 17.28
C VAL A 605 4.58 -26.28 17.93
N GLY A 606 5.70 -26.90 17.52
CA GLY A 606 6.27 -28.09 18.16
C GLY A 606 6.52 -27.92 19.65
N ILE A 607 7.17 -26.82 20.04
CA ILE A 607 7.52 -26.50 21.43
C ILE A 607 6.27 -26.24 22.29
N ILE A 608 5.35 -25.40 21.78
CA ILE A 608 4.19 -24.92 22.54
C ILE A 608 3.09 -25.98 22.58
N LYS A 609 2.59 -26.45 21.42
CA LYS A 609 1.44 -27.39 21.37
C LYS A 609 1.82 -28.82 21.78
N TYR A 610 2.98 -29.32 21.34
CA TYR A 610 3.30 -30.75 21.45
C TYR A 610 4.27 -31.07 22.60
N ARG A 611 5.06 -30.10 23.07
CA ARG A 611 5.94 -30.26 24.23
C ARG A 611 5.45 -29.55 25.48
N ASN A 612 4.30 -28.87 25.41
CA ASN A 612 3.63 -28.18 26.53
C ASN A 612 4.53 -27.17 27.26
N ILE A 613 5.47 -26.55 26.54
CA ILE A 613 6.27 -25.45 27.08
C ILE A 613 5.39 -24.21 27.09
N SER A 614 5.23 -23.61 28.27
CA SER A 614 4.42 -22.41 28.44
C SER A 614 5.07 -21.20 27.77
N SER A 615 4.24 -20.23 27.37
CA SER A 615 4.72 -18.89 27.00
C SER A 615 5.62 -18.23 28.07
N GLU A 616 5.43 -18.54 29.35
CA GLU A 616 6.25 -17.99 30.44
C GLU A 616 7.67 -18.54 30.43
N GLU A 617 7.82 -19.86 30.26
CA GLU A 617 9.12 -20.51 30.08
C GLU A 617 9.79 -20.06 28.79
N LEU A 618 9.04 -19.98 27.68
CA LEU A 618 9.56 -19.54 26.38
C LEU A 618 10.05 -18.09 26.41
N HIS A 619 9.33 -17.21 27.12
CA HIS A 619 9.75 -15.82 27.35
C HIS A 619 11.03 -15.74 28.19
N HIS A 620 11.11 -16.53 29.25
CA HIS A 620 12.28 -16.62 30.13
C HIS A 620 13.52 -17.09 29.36
N TRP A 621 13.41 -18.15 28.55
CA TRP A 621 14.52 -18.63 27.71
C TRP A 621 15.02 -17.57 26.72
N ARG A 622 14.11 -16.75 26.17
CA ARG A 622 14.45 -15.63 25.27
C ARG A 622 15.14 -14.49 26.02
N ILE A 623 14.72 -14.16 27.25
CA ILE A 623 15.34 -13.09 28.05
C ILE A 623 16.75 -13.48 28.52
N GLU A 624 16.96 -14.73 28.95
CA GLU A 624 18.26 -15.20 29.40
C GLU A 624 19.23 -15.54 28.26
N GLY A 625 18.80 -15.44 27.00
CA GLY A 625 19.62 -15.77 25.82
C GLY A 625 19.82 -17.28 25.60
N ILE A 626 19.22 -18.14 26.41
CA ILE A 626 19.35 -19.62 26.37
C ILE A 626 18.35 -20.31 25.43
N LEU A 627 17.57 -19.54 24.67
CA LEU A 627 16.49 -20.03 23.80
C LEU A 627 16.93 -21.18 22.89
N VAL A 628 18.06 -21.03 22.20
CA VAL A 628 18.56 -22.03 21.25
C VAL A 628 18.95 -23.34 21.95
N ASP A 629 19.71 -23.24 23.05
CA ASP A 629 20.13 -24.42 23.81
C ASP A 629 18.94 -25.15 24.41
N LYS A 630 17.91 -24.44 24.87
CA LYS A 630 16.66 -25.03 25.37
C LYS A 630 15.84 -25.70 24.26
N ILE A 631 15.79 -25.14 23.06
CA ILE A 631 15.18 -25.80 21.89
C ILE A 631 15.91 -27.11 21.59
N VAL A 632 17.24 -27.09 21.54
CA VAL A 632 18.08 -28.29 21.34
C VAL A 632 17.84 -29.32 22.46
N GLU A 633 17.79 -28.91 23.71
CA GLU A 633 17.52 -29.77 24.87
C GLU A 633 16.13 -30.43 24.79
N VAL A 634 15.10 -29.68 24.38
CA VAL A 634 13.73 -30.20 24.24
C VAL A 634 13.64 -31.25 23.13
N PHE A 635 14.09 -30.94 21.91
CA PHE A 635 13.93 -31.86 20.77
C PHE A 635 14.91 -33.04 20.80
N SER A 636 16.11 -32.89 21.40
CA SER A 636 17.07 -34.00 21.50
C SER A 636 16.55 -35.16 22.35
N LYS A 637 15.62 -34.90 23.30
CA LYS A 637 14.91 -35.92 24.10
C LYS A 637 13.94 -36.78 23.29
N ILE A 638 13.60 -36.40 22.05
CA ILE A 638 12.78 -37.21 21.13
C ILE A 638 13.72 -38.15 20.35
N PRO A 639 13.35 -39.43 20.11
CA PRO A 639 14.14 -40.31 19.24
C PRO A 639 14.17 -39.78 17.80
N GLU A 640 15.27 -40.02 17.09
CA GLU A 640 15.62 -39.31 15.84
C GLU A 640 14.50 -39.31 14.77
N GLY A 641 13.92 -40.48 14.48
CA GLY A 641 12.84 -40.63 13.50
C GLY A 641 11.50 -39.96 13.86
N PHE A 642 11.34 -39.43 15.08
CA PHE A 642 10.13 -38.77 15.55
C PHE A 642 10.28 -37.26 15.78
N ARG A 643 11.45 -36.68 15.46
CA ARG A 643 11.74 -35.24 15.67
C ARG A 643 11.02 -34.29 14.70
N GLY A 644 10.41 -34.82 13.63
CA GLY A 644 9.84 -34.04 12.53
C GLY A 644 10.90 -33.34 11.68
N SER A 645 10.48 -32.60 10.65
CA SER A 645 11.38 -31.85 9.75
C SER A 645 11.84 -30.50 10.31
N TYR A 646 11.03 -29.86 11.16
CA TYR A 646 11.31 -28.52 11.71
C TYR A 646 12.59 -28.45 12.56
N TYR A 647 12.87 -29.49 13.35
CA TYR A 647 14.06 -29.50 14.21
C TYR A 647 15.38 -29.74 13.46
N PRO A 648 15.50 -30.72 12.54
CA PRO A 648 16.64 -30.83 11.62
C PRO A 648 16.86 -29.56 10.78
N TRP A 649 15.76 -28.90 10.35
CA TRP A 649 15.84 -27.62 9.65
C TRP A 649 16.45 -26.54 10.55
N PHE A 650 15.96 -26.43 11.79
CA PHE A 650 16.49 -25.50 12.77
C PHE A 650 17.97 -25.74 13.07
N LEU A 651 18.43 -26.99 13.17
CA LEU A 651 19.85 -27.30 13.35
C LEU A 651 20.73 -26.81 12.19
N CYS A 652 20.19 -26.80 10.96
CA CYS A 652 20.88 -26.24 9.80
C CYS A 652 20.77 -24.70 9.74
N ASN A 653 19.77 -24.11 10.39
CA ASN A 653 19.43 -22.69 10.34
C ASN A 653 19.52 -21.98 11.71
N ARG A 654 20.34 -22.48 12.64
CA ARG A 654 20.51 -21.91 13.99
C ARG A 654 20.84 -20.41 13.97
N HIS A 655 21.56 -19.96 12.94
CA HIS A 655 21.89 -18.56 12.69
C HIS A 655 20.68 -17.61 12.69
N ILE A 656 19.47 -18.08 12.36
CA ILE A 656 18.22 -17.30 12.41
C ILE A 656 17.88 -16.86 13.84
N LEU A 657 18.22 -17.67 14.86
CA LEU A 657 18.03 -17.33 16.27
C LEU A 657 19.31 -16.81 16.94
N GLU A 658 20.48 -17.29 16.52
CA GLU A 658 21.79 -16.96 17.13
C GLU A 658 22.45 -15.68 16.59
N GLY A 659 22.14 -15.27 15.36
CA GLY A 659 22.89 -14.25 14.64
C GLY A 659 22.29 -12.84 14.66
N GLU A 660 23.18 -11.84 14.53
CA GLU A 660 22.85 -10.43 14.27
C GLU A 660 22.87 -10.07 12.76
N GLN A 661 22.98 -11.05 11.86
CA GLN A 661 23.06 -10.80 10.43
C GLN A 661 21.70 -10.41 9.85
N ASN A 662 21.63 -9.21 9.26
CA ASN A 662 20.54 -8.83 8.36
C ASN A 662 20.66 -9.64 7.07
N VAL A 663 19.86 -10.71 6.95
CA VAL A 663 19.67 -11.42 5.69
C VAL A 663 18.83 -10.52 4.79
N ILE A 664 19.30 -10.23 3.57
CA ILE A 664 18.50 -9.56 2.54
C ILE A 664 17.34 -10.51 2.20
N ARG A 665 16.10 -10.09 2.42
CA ARG A 665 14.94 -10.92 2.10
C ARG A 665 14.82 -11.07 0.59
N ASP A 666 14.25 -12.18 0.14
CA ASP A 666 13.91 -12.37 -1.27
C ASP A 666 12.92 -11.29 -1.79
N GLU A 667 12.23 -10.62 -0.86
CA GLU A 667 11.31 -9.49 -1.09
C GLU A 667 12.04 -8.13 -1.25
N ASP A 668 13.30 -8.01 -0.84
CA ASP A 668 14.09 -6.76 -0.91
C ASP A 668 14.79 -6.59 -2.28
N ASP A 669 15.03 -7.69 -3.00
CA ASP A 669 15.64 -7.72 -4.35
C ASP A 669 14.84 -8.67 -5.27
N VAL A 670 13.60 -8.26 -5.55
CA VAL A 670 12.60 -9.04 -6.30
C VAL A 670 13.08 -9.39 -7.71
N ASP A 671 13.79 -8.49 -8.39
CA ASP A 671 14.31 -8.73 -9.74
C ASP A 671 15.35 -9.85 -9.73
N LYS A 672 16.33 -9.82 -8.81
CA LYS A 672 17.31 -10.90 -8.67
C LYS A 672 16.65 -12.24 -8.32
N TYR A 673 15.70 -12.24 -7.40
CA TYR A 673 14.94 -13.44 -7.03
C TYR A 673 14.21 -14.06 -8.22
N ILE A 674 13.54 -13.23 -9.03
CA ILE A 674 12.86 -13.69 -10.26
C ILE A 674 13.87 -14.25 -11.27
N GLN A 675 15.02 -13.59 -11.47
CA GLN A 675 16.05 -14.09 -12.38
C GLN A 675 16.66 -15.42 -11.90
N GLU A 676 16.89 -15.60 -10.59
CA GLU A 676 17.32 -16.88 -10.01
C GLU A 676 16.29 -18.00 -10.26
N ARG A 677 14.99 -17.72 -10.10
CA ARG A 677 13.92 -18.70 -10.39
C ARG A 677 13.78 -19.00 -11.88
N TYR A 678 13.94 -18.03 -12.76
CA TYR A 678 13.96 -18.27 -14.21
C TYR A 678 15.20 -19.09 -14.62
N ALA A 679 16.36 -18.85 -14.01
CA ALA A 679 17.56 -19.66 -14.22
C ALA A 679 17.34 -21.13 -13.83
N GLU A 680 16.66 -21.39 -12.71
CA GLU A 680 16.31 -22.75 -12.28
C GLU A 680 15.25 -23.41 -13.17
N ALA A 681 14.19 -22.66 -13.53
CA ALA A 681 13.10 -23.15 -14.38
C ALA A 681 13.57 -23.53 -15.80
N ARG A 682 14.61 -22.86 -16.33
CA ARG A 682 15.20 -23.15 -17.65
C ARG A 682 15.66 -24.60 -17.80
N ALA A 683 16.15 -25.23 -16.74
CA ALA A 683 16.62 -26.62 -16.75
C ALA A 683 15.53 -27.68 -17.01
N TYR A 684 14.27 -27.26 -17.22
CA TYR A 684 13.14 -28.11 -17.57
C TYR A 684 12.59 -27.85 -18.98
N LEU A 685 13.13 -26.85 -19.68
CA LEU A 685 12.81 -26.60 -21.09
C LEU A 685 13.44 -27.66 -21.99
N ASP A 686 12.96 -27.79 -23.22
CA ASP A 686 13.68 -28.56 -24.23
C ASP A 686 15.04 -27.87 -24.54
N PRO A 687 16.11 -28.61 -24.90
CA PRO A 687 17.45 -28.04 -25.12
C PRO A 687 17.54 -26.92 -26.17
N THR A 688 16.54 -26.80 -27.04
CA THR A 688 16.42 -25.73 -28.04
C THR A 688 15.83 -24.42 -27.48
N ASP A 689 15.31 -24.43 -26.26
CA ASP A 689 14.68 -23.31 -25.55
C ASP A 689 15.43 -22.91 -24.26
N GLU A 690 16.26 -23.78 -23.67
CA GLU A 690 17.04 -23.52 -22.44
C GLU A 690 17.79 -22.18 -22.44
N THR A 691 18.32 -21.77 -23.60
CA THR A 691 19.16 -20.56 -23.78
C THR A 691 18.42 -19.32 -24.27
N LYS A 692 17.15 -19.44 -24.68
CA LYS A 692 16.36 -18.33 -25.25
C LYS A 692 15.95 -17.31 -24.20
N ALA A 693 15.76 -16.02 -24.52
CA ALA A 693 15.16 -15.11 -23.55
C ALA A 693 13.75 -15.61 -23.17
N VAL A 694 13.23 -15.26 -21.99
CA VAL A 694 11.88 -15.75 -21.58
C VAL A 694 10.81 -15.16 -22.50
N GLU A 695 11.11 -14.00 -23.08
CA GLU A 695 10.42 -13.30 -24.15
C GLU A 695 10.37 -14.13 -25.45
N ASP A 696 11.42 -14.89 -25.77
CA ASP A 696 11.54 -15.64 -27.03
C ASP A 696 10.89 -17.03 -26.95
N LEU A 697 10.42 -17.44 -25.77
CA LEU A 697 9.65 -18.68 -25.61
C LEU A 697 8.34 -18.57 -26.39
N THR A 698 8.20 -19.43 -27.40
CA THR A 698 7.03 -19.51 -28.28
C THR A 698 6.56 -20.96 -28.43
N PRO A 699 5.25 -21.22 -28.58
CA PRO A 699 4.13 -20.27 -28.61
C PRO A 699 3.81 -19.67 -27.22
N PHE A 700 2.84 -18.73 -27.16
CA PHE A 700 2.42 -18.07 -25.91
C PHE A 700 2.15 -19.05 -24.76
N ALA A 701 1.49 -20.18 -25.04
CA ALA A 701 1.21 -21.21 -24.03
C ALA A 701 2.46 -21.71 -23.30
N LYS A 702 3.57 -21.90 -24.02
CA LYS A 702 4.87 -22.31 -23.44
C LYS A 702 5.40 -21.24 -22.48
N GLN A 703 5.41 -19.98 -22.91
CA GLN A 703 5.85 -18.84 -22.11
C GLN A 703 4.97 -18.65 -20.86
N TYR A 704 3.65 -18.70 -21.02
CA TYR A 704 2.68 -18.51 -19.94
C TYR A 704 2.77 -19.64 -18.90
N CYS A 705 2.89 -20.90 -19.34
CA CYS A 705 3.13 -22.03 -18.46
C CYS A 705 4.51 -21.98 -17.78
N PHE A 706 5.52 -21.37 -18.41
CA PHE A 706 6.85 -21.20 -17.81
C PHE A 706 6.81 -20.26 -16.60
N PHE A 707 6.06 -19.15 -16.70
CA PHE A 707 5.82 -18.26 -15.55
C PHE A 707 5.09 -18.97 -14.42
N PHE A 708 4.02 -19.71 -14.71
CA PHE A 708 3.34 -20.53 -13.71
C PHE A 708 4.29 -21.53 -13.04
N PHE A 709 5.07 -22.26 -13.84
CA PHE A 709 6.05 -23.23 -13.35
C PHE A 709 7.13 -22.59 -12.47
N SER A 710 7.61 -21.39 -12.80
CA SER A 710 8.59 -20.68 -11.98
C SER A 710 8.09 -20.34 -10.57
N ILE A 711 6.77 -20.13 -10.40
CA ILE A 711 6.15 -19.90 -9.09
C ILE A 711 6.08 -21.21 -8.28
N LEU A 712 5.82 -22.34 -8.95
CA LEU A 712 5.73 -23.66 -8.31
C LEU A 712 7.07 -24.15 -7.73
N LEU A 713 8.22 -23.68 -8.24
CA LEU A 713 9.55 -24.08 -7.75
C LEU A 713 9.77 -23.73 -6.27
N ASP A 714 9.22 -22.62 -5.79
CA ASP A 714 9.29 -22.22 -4.38
C ASP A 714 8.21 -22.88 -3.49
N SER A 715 7.52 -23.91 -4.01
CA SER A 715 6.31 -24.49 -3.41
C SER A 715 5.16 -23.50 -3.18
N LYS A 716 5.12 -22.41 -3.95
CA LYS A 716 4.08 -21.37 -3.92
C LYS A 716 2.99 -21.65 -4.96
N HIS A 717 1.93 -20.85 -4.94
CA HIS A 717 0.95 -20.76 -6.03
C HIS A 717 0.70 -19.28 -6.38
N PRO A 718 0.18 -18.97 -7.58
CA PRO A 718 -0.37 -17.64 -7.83
C PRO A 718 -1.52 -17.34 -6.87
N GLY A 719 -1.78 -16.06 -6.59
CA GLY A 719 -2.90 -15.61 -5.75
C GLY A 719 -3.91 -14.76 -6.54
N PRO A 720 -5.15 -14.59 -6.04
CA PRO A 720 -6.22 -13.89 -6.76
C PRO A 720 -5.94 -12.40 -6.99
N GLN A 721 -5.05 -11.78 -6.20
CA GLN A 721 -4.65 -10.38 -6.41
C GLN A 721 -3.82 -10.19 -7.71
N MET A 722 -3.23 -11.26 -8.28
CA MET A 722 -2.40 -11.19 -9.49
C MET A 722 -3.23 -11.22 -10.79
N ALA A 723 -4.39 -10.57 -10.80
CA ALA A 723 -5.34 -10.56 -11.92
C ALA A 723 -4.75 -10.05 -13.25
N LEU A 724 -3.65 -9.27 -13.23
CA LEU A 724 -2.94 -8.82 -14.44
C LEU A 724 -2.29 -9.96 -15.25
N LEU A 725 -1.99 -11.09 -14.61
CA LEU A 725 -1.43 -12.28 -15.26
C LEU A 725 -2.42 -13.45 -15.31
N ASP A 726 -3.58 -13.36 -14.65
CA ASP A 726 -4.65 -14.37 -14.59
C ASP A 726 -4.25 -15.82 -14.21
N LEU A 727 -3.00 -16.07 -13.80
CA LEU A 727 -2.47 -17.41 -13.49
C LEU A 727 -3.27 -18.17 -12.43
N TRP A 728 -3.78 -17.48 -11.39
CA TRP A 728 -4.65 -18.10 -10.37
C TRP A 728 -5.98 -18.58 -10.98
N TYR A 729 -6.53 -17.80 -11.92
CA TYR A 729 -7.75 -18.15 -12.63
C TYR A 729 -7.50 -19.30 -13.60
N ASP A 730 -6.56 -19.17 -14.54
CA ASP A 730 -6.39 -20.12 -15.65
C ASP A 730 -5.82 -21.49 -15.27
N PHE A 731 -5.13 -21.60 -14.12
CA PHE A 731 -4.71 -22.89 -13.56
C PHE A 731 -5.69 -23.45 -12.51
N GLY A 732 -6.92 -22.92 -12.45
CA GLY A 732 -8.05 -23.55 -11.75
C GLY A 732 -8.11 -23.35 -10.24
N PHE A 733 -7.25 -22.51 -9.64
CA PHE A 733 -7.31 -22.20 -8.21
C PHE A 733 -8.63 -21.53 -7.82
N VAL A 734 -9.30 -20.83 -8.75
CA VAL A 734 -10.66 -20.31 -8.60
C VAL A 734 -11.73 -21.37 -8.26
N VAL A 735 -11.45 -22.67 -8.43
CA VAL A 735 -12.34 -23.74 -7.99
C VAL A 735 -12.27 -23.94 -6.48
N CYS A 736 -11.12 -23.69 -5.86
CA CYS A 736 -10.88 -23.86 -4.42
C CYS A 736 -11.79 -22.97 -3.56
N SER A 737 -11.92 -23.36 -2.29
CA SER A 737 -12.75 -22.71 -1.27
C SER A 737 -11.94 -21.84 -0.32
N ASP A 738 -10.66 -22.17 -0.14
CA ASP A 738 -9.70 -21.51 0.76
C ASP A 738 -8.24 -21.78 0.36
N GLU A 739 -7.29 -21.12 1.05
CA GLU A 739 -5.84 -21.24 0.84
C GLU A 739 -5.31 -22.68 1.09
N HIS A 740 -5.98 -23.50 1.92
CA HIS A 740 -5.55 -24.89 2.15
C HIS A 740 -5.89 -25.79 0.94
N GLU A 741 -7.04 -25.57 0.30
CA GLU A 741 -7.39 -26.18 -0.98
C GLU A 741 -6.47 -25.70 -2.11
N GLU A 742 -6.14 -24.41 -2.18
CA GLU A 742 -5.18 -23.87 -3.16
C GLU A 742 -3.79 -24.49 -3.00
N ASN A 743 -3.27 -24.59 -1.78
CA ASN A 743 -2.01 -25.28 -1.50
C ASN A 743 -2.07 -26.77 -1.87
N THR A 744 -3.21 -27.44 -1.65
CA THR A 744 -3.40 -28.83 -2.09
C THR A 744 -3.30 -28.96 -3.61
N LEU A 745 -3.95 -28.07 -4.37
CA LEU A 745 -3.87 -28.06 -5.83
C LEU A 745 -2.46 -27.73 -6.33
N SER A 746 -1.77 -26.79 -5.68
CA SER A 746 -0.36 -26.48 -5.96
C SER A 746 0.55 -27.70 -5.80
N ASN A 747 0.39 -28.45 -4.70
CA ASN A 747 1.15 -29.67 -4.47
C ASN A 747 0.91 -30.72 -5.56
N CYS A 748 -0.32 -30.84 -6.08
CA CYS A 748 -0.57 -31.70 -7.25
C CYS A 748 0.18 -31.23 -8.50
N TYR A 749 0.17 -29.93 -8.83
CA TYR A 749 0.94 -29.39 -9.95
C TYR A 749 2.46 -29.59 -9.77
N GLN A 750 2.99 -29.38 -8.56
CA GLN A 750 4.39 -29.63 -8.23
C GLN A 750 4.75 -31.11 -8.40
N TRP A 751 3.94 -32.04 -7.89
CA TRP A 751 4.20 -33.47 -8.09
C TRP A 751 4.12 -33.89 -9.56
N LEU A 752 3.24 -33.27 -10.34
CA LEU A 752 3.13 -33.53 -11.78
C LEU A 752 4.41 -33.13 -12.54
N LEU A 753 4.98 -31.96 -12.23
CA LEU A 753 6.10 -31.35 -12.97
C LEU A 753 7.49 -31.65 -12.39
N LEU A 754 7.59 -31.78 -11.07
CA LEU A 754 8.85 -31.94 -10.32
C LEU A 754 8.98 -33.35 -9.71
N GLY A 755 7.91 -34.14 -9.69
CA GLY A 755 7.88 -35.44 -9.02
C GLY A 755 8.10 -35.28 -7.51
N ASN A 756 9.00 -36.08 -6.97
CA ASN A 756 9.47 -35.99 -5.58
C ASN A 756 10.63 -34.99 -5.38
N LYS A 757 11.12 -34.26 -6.39
CA LYS A 757 12.25 -33.32 -6.24
C LYS A 757 12.08 -32.36 -5.05
N PRO A 758 10.91 -31.70 -4.84
CA PRO A 758 10.73 -30.80 -3.69
C PRO A 758 10.93 -31.52 -2.36
N ALA A 759 10.45 -32.77 -2.24
CA ALA A 759 10.69 -33.59 -1.05
C ALA A 759 12.17 -33.99 -0.92
N ARG A 760 12.84 -34.39 -2.02
CA ARG A 760 14.28 -34.73 -2.01
C ARG A 760 15.15 -33.55 -1.62
N ASP A 761 14.90 -32.37 -2.18
CA ASP A 761 15.66 -31.16 -1.87
C ASP A 761 15.34 -30.63 -0.47
N HIS A 762 14.10 -30.80 0.01
CA HIS A 762 13.77 -30.63 1.42
C HIS A 762 14.63 -31.57 2.28
N PHE A 763 14.55 -32.90 2.14
CA PHE A 763 15.36 -33.85 2.92
C PHE A 763 16.87 -33.60 2.81
N ARG A 764 17.37 -33.17 1.64
CA ARG A 764 18.76 -32.72 1.44
C ARG A 764 19.10 -31.47 2.24
N SER A 765 18.25 -30.44 2.23
CA SER A 765 18.44 -29.23 3.04
C SER A 765 18.52 -29.54 4.54
N LEU A 766 17.85 -30.61 4.98
CA LEU A 766 17.89 -31.11 6.35
C LEU A 766 19.07 -32.06 6.64
N ARG A 767 19.91 -32.35 5.64
CA ARG A 767 20.97 -33.39 5.67
C ARG A 767 20.46 -34.80 5.97
N MET A 768 19.18 -35.06 5.70
CA MET A 768 18.48 -36.34 5.89
C MET A 768 18.19 -37.04 4.55
N GLU A 769 19.12 -36.98 3.60
CA GLU A 769 18.96 -37.55 2.24
C GLU A 769 18.59 -39.04 2.24
N HIS A 770 18.99 -39.78 3.29
CA HIS A 770 18.67 -41.19 3.48
C HIS A 770 17.18 -41.47 3.81
N LEU A 771 16.40 -40.45 4.17
CA LEU A 771 14.95 -40.53 4.40
C LEU A 771 14.14 -40.04 3.19
N ALA A 772 14.79 -39.63 2.10
CA ALA A 772 14.11 -39.07 0.94
C ALA A 772 13.27 -40.13 0.21
N PRO A 773 12.00 -39.83 -0.17
CA PRO A 773 11.17 -40.76 -0.94
C PRO A 773 11.79 -41.14 -2.29
N LEU A 774 11.49 -42.36 -2.76
CA LEU A 774 11.87 -42.82 -4.10
C LEU A 774 11.27 -41.93 -5.20
N ASP A 775 11.90 -41.93 -6.39
CA ASP A 775 11.47 -41.10 -7.52
C ASP A 775 10.14 -41.58 -8.11
N PHE A 776 9.22 -40.63 -8.33
CA PHE A 776 7.92 -40.87 -8.95
C PHE A 776 7.88 -40.31 -10.38
N PRO A 777 7.07 -40.89 -11.28
CA PRO A 777 6.91 -40.36 -12.63
C PRO A 777 6.44 -38.90 -12.63
N LYS A 778 7.13 -38.05 -13.39
CA LYS A 778 6.77 -36.66 -13.69
C LYS A 778 6.53 -36.48 -15.18
N CYS A 779 5.73 -35.50 -15.58
CA CYS A 779 5.59 -35.13 -16.98
C CYS A 779 6.79 -34.29 -17.46
N SER A 780 6.97 -34.16 -18.78
CA SER A 780 7.84 -33.13 -19.31
C SER A 780 7.13 -31.77 -19.25
N PHE A 781 7.90 -30.68 -19.14
CA PHE A 781 7.33 -29.33 -19.27
C PHE A 781 6.63 -29.15 -20.62
N THR A 782 7.11 -29.83 -21.67
CA THR A 782 6.51 -29.78 -23.01
C THR A 782 5.19 -30.51 -23.13
N ASP A 783 4.96 -31.60 -22.39
CA ASP A 783 3.63 -32.20 -22.26
C ASP A 783 2.68 -31.30 -21.47
N PHE A 784 3.20 -30.63 -20.43
CA PHE A 784 2.42 -29.73 -19.59
C PHE A 784 1.85 -28.52 -20.33
N TRP A 785 2.70 -27.73 -21.03
CA TRP A 785 2.19 -26.54 -21.72
C TRP A 785 1.27 -26.88 -22.90
N LYS A 786 1.51 -28.02 -23.57
CA LYS A 786 0.60 -28.55 -24.61
C LYS A 786 -0.74 -28.99 -24.01
N ALA A 787 -0.73 -29.66 -22.86
CA ALA A 787 -1.94 -30.07 -22.16
C ALA A 787 -2.76 -28.85 -21.68
N TRP A 788 -2.12 -27.80 -21.18
CA TRP A 788 -2.79 -26.52 -20.87
C TRP A 788 -3.40 -25.87 -22.12
N GLU A 789 -2.65 -25.77 -23.21
CA GLU A 789 -3.15 -25.16 -24.46
C GLU A 789 -4.36 -25.93 -25.03
N ALA A 790 -4.34 -27.25 -24.94
CA ALA A 790 -5.40 -28.13 -25.44
C ALA A 790 -6.58 -28.32 -24.46
N GLY A 791 -6.53 -27.81 -23.23
CA GLY A 791 -7.59 -28.04 -22.22
C GLY A 791 -7.64 -29.48 -21.71
N SER A 792 -6.48 -30.14 -21.59
CA SER A 792 -6.34 -31.57 -21.26
C SER A 792 -5.43 -31.84 -20.06
N LEU A 793 -5.33 -30.86 -19.14
CA LEU A 793 -4.54 -30.99 -17.91
C LEU A 793 -5.04 -32.10 -16.99
N MET A 794 -6.35 -32.37 -16.95
CA MET A 794 -6.89 -33.47 -16.14
C MET A 794 -6.51 -34.84 -16.70
N GLU A 795 -6.42 -34.98 -18.01
CA GLU A 795 -5.96 -36.19 -18.69
C GLU A 795 -4.47 -36.39 -18.43
N LEU A 796 -3.70 -35.31 -18.24
CA LEU A 796 -2.31 -35.37 -17.78
C LEU A 796 -2.25 -35.80 -16.31
N PHE A 797 -3.01 -35.16 -15.40
CA PHE A 797 -3.12 -35.60 -13.99
C PHE A 797 -3.63 -37.04 -13.82
N SER A 798 -4.42 -37.56 -14.76
CA SER A 798 -4.91 -38.95 -14.72
C SER A 798 -3.85 -39.97 -15.16
N ARG A 799 -2.81 -39.54 -15.90
CA ARG A 799 -1.68 -40.40 -16.34
C ARG A 799 -0.57 -40.55 -15.31
N TYR A 800 -0.43 -39.58 -14.40
CA TYR A 800 0.61 -39.54 -13.36
C TYR A 800 -0.02 -39.77 -11.97
N GLY A 801 0.74 -40.33 -11.01
CA GLY A 801 0.18 -40.73 -9.71
C GLY A 801 1.21 -40.94 -8.60
N THR A 802 0.73 -41.08 -7.36
CA THR A 802 1.55 -41.31 -6.16
C THR A 802 2.00 -42.77 -6.03
N SER A 803 3.18 -43.03 -5.45
CA SER A 803 3.56 -44.38 -5.01
C SER A 803 2.53 -44.95 -4.03
N GLY A 804 1.94 -46.09 -4.38
CA GLY A 804 0.89 -46.74 -3.59
C GLY A 804 -0.08 -47.56 -4.46
N GLY A 805 -0.23 -47.21 -5.73
CA GLY A 805 -0.82 -48.10 -6.75
C GLY A 805 -2.34 -48.26 -6.77
N ALA A 806 -3.10 -47.43 -6.05
CA ALA A 806 -4.57 -47.45 -6.08
C ALA A 806 -5.18 -46.32 -6.94
N ASP A 807 -4.80 -45.05 -6.70
CA ASP A 807 -5.47 -43.88 -7.28
C ASP A 807 -4.51 -42.94 -8.05
N SER A 808 -4.97 -42.43 -9.19
CA SER A 808 -4.27 -41.37 -9.96
C SER A 808 -4.40 -40.00 -9.27
N TYR A 809 -3.56 -39.02 -9.65
CA TYR A 809 -3.80 -37.63 -9.19
C TYR A 809 -5.16 -37.11 -9.68
N GLY A 810 -5.55 -37.45 -10.91
CA GLY A 810 -6.88 -37.14 -11.47
C GLY A 810 -8.03 -37.61 -10.58
N THR A 811 -7.99 -38.87 -10.10
CA THR A 811 -9.03 -39.44 -9.22
C THR A 811 -9.14 -38.67 -7.89
N LYS A 812 -8.00 -38.31 -7.28
CA LYS A 812 -7.95 -37.52 -6.04
C LYS A 812 -8.46 -36.09 -6.25
N LEU A 813 -8.12 -35.48 -7.39
CA LEU A 813 -8.57 -34.14 -7.78
C LEU A 813 -10.06 -34.11 -8.11
N ASP A 814 -10.61 -35.11 -8.79
CA ASP A 814 -12.05 -35.19 -9.08
C ASP A 814 -12.89 -35.33 -7.80
N TYR A 815 -12.41 -36.12 -6.83
CA TYR A 815 -13.07 -36.25 -5.52
C TYR A 815 -13.02 -34.96 -4.71
N ARG A 816 -11.85 -34.30 -4.65
CA ARG A 816 -11.64 -33.13 -3.79
C ARG A 816 -12.11 -31.81 -4.42
N PHE A 817 -12.07 -31.71 -5.75
CA PHE A 817 -12.43 -30.51 -6.51
C PHE A 817 -13.39 -30.86 -7.67
N PRO A 818 -14.66 -31.19 -7.40
CA PRO A 818 -15.58 -31.74 -8.41
C PRO A 818 -15.78 -30.89 -9.68
N ALA A 819 -15.56 -29.58 -9.59
CA ALA A 819 -15.67 -28.66 -10.73
C ALA A 819 -14.33 -28.35 -11.43
N LEU A 820 -13.18 -28.85 -10.93
CA LEU A 820 -11.86 -28.60 -11.51
C LEU A 820 -11.73 -29.22 -12.90
N ARG A 821 -12.31 -30.41 -13.10
CA ARG A 821 -12.31 -31.07 -14.41
C ARG A 821 -13.07 -30.30 -15.46
N GLU A 822 -14.25 -29.80 -15.11
CA GLU A 822 -14.96 -28.86 -15.98
C GLU A 822 -14.08 -27.65 -16.27
N PHE A 823 -13.56 -26.98 -15.24
CA PHE A 823 -12.87 -25.72 -15.38
C PHE A 823 -11.63 -25.81 -16.29
N LEU A 824 -10.85 -26.88 -16.15
CA LEU A 824 -9.63 -27.15 -16.94
C LEU A 824 -9.91 -27.82 -18.30
N SER A 825 -11.13 -28.33 -18.54
CA SER A 825 -11.53 -28.89 -19.85
C SER A 825 -11.71 -27.83 -20.94
N TYR A 826 -11.90 -26.57 -20.55
CA TYR A 826 -11.81 -25.45 -21.47
C TYR A 826 -10.35 -25.27 -21.87
N PRO A 827 -10.00 -25.35 -23.18
CA PRO A 827 -8.69 -24.94 -23.67
C PRO A 827 -8.31 -23.57 -23.11
N GLY A 828 -7.01 -23.29 -22.93
CA GLY A 828 -6.47 -22.10 -22.24
C GLY A 828 -6.78 -20.72 -22.88
N LYS A 829 -7.84 -20.64 -23.68
CA LYS A 829 -8.29 -19.54 -24.54
C LYS A 829 -9.83 -19.45 -24.66
N SER A 830 -10.59 -20.43 -24.15
CA SER A 830 -12.05 -20.49 -24.34
C SER A 830 -12.81 -19.73 -23.23
N PRO A 831 -13.88 -18.98 -23.55
CA PRO A 831 -14.68 -18.30 -22.54
C PRO A 831 -15.37 -19.31 -21.61
N ARG A 832 -15.16 -19.13 -20.31
CA ARG A 832 -15.79 -19.92 -19.24
C ARG A 832 -17.04 -19.18 -18.71
N PRO A 833 -18.03 -19.87 -18.10
CA PRO A 833 -19.19 -19.24 -17.48
C PRO A 833 -18.81 -18.09 -16.53
N SER A 834 -19.55 -16.97 -16.60
CA SER A 834 -19.21 -15.71 -15.90
C SER A 834 -19.14 -15.85 -14.37
N VAL A 835 -19.83 -16.84 -13.80
CA VAL A 835 -19.78 -17.21 -12.38
C VAL A 835 -18.35 -17.48 -11.88
N TRP A 836 -17.45 -17.96 -12.73
CA TRP A 836 -16.05 -18.18 -12.36
C TRP A 836 -15.31 -16.85 -12.17
N ARG A 837 -15.58 -15.86 -13.01
CA ARG A 837 -15.08 -14.49 -12.84
C ARG A 837 -15.75 -13.78 -11.66
N LEU A 838 -16.98 -14.14 -11.30
CA LEU A 838 -17.56 -13.75 -10.01
C LEU A 838 -16.77 -14.34 -8.83
N LYS A 839 -16.44 -15.64 -8.82
CA LYS A 839 -15.57 -16.21 -7.76
C LYS A 839 -14.23 -15.48 -7.67
N HIS A 840 -13.63 -15.13 -8.81
CA HIS A 840 -12.41 -14.31 -8.86
C HIS A 840 -12.62 -12.91 -8.24
N PHE A 841 -13.72 -12.22 -8.58
CA PHE A 841 -14.09 -10.94 -7.98
C PHE A 841 -14.21 -11.01 -6.45
N LEU A 842 -14.85 -12.07 -5.93
CA LEU A 842 -15.06 -12.26 -4.49
C LEU A 842 -13.75 -12.55 -3.73
N ALA A 843 -12.76 -13.16 -4.40
CA ALA A 843 -11.44 -13.49 -3.85
C ALA A 843 -10.44 -12.33 -3.87
N ILE A 844 -10.71 -11.25 -4.62
CA ILE A 844 -9.89 -10.04 -4.63
C ILE A 844 -10.21 -9.17 -3.41
N GLU A 845 -9.18 -8.67 -2.72
CA GLU A 845 -9.38 -7.83 -1.54
C GLU A 845 -9.85 -6.44 -1.92
N ASN A 846 -10.86 -5.94 -1.21
CA ASN A 846 -11.48 -4.64 -1.48
C ASN A 846 -11.97 -4.48 -2.94
N ALA A 847 -12.35 -5.59 -3.58
CA ALA A 847 -12.79 -5.63 -4.96
C ALA A 847 -13.94 -4.64 -5.23
N TYR A 848 -13.78 -3.84 -6.28
CA TYR A 848 -14.80 -2.93 -6.78
C TYR A 848 -14.82 -2.98 -8.30
N VAL A 849 -16.02 -3.01 -8.89
CA VAL A 849 -16.21 -3.34 -10.31
C VAL A 849 -15.57 -2.35 -11.29
N LEU A 850 -15.19 -1.16 -10.83
CA LEU A 850 -14.44 -0.17 -11.64
C LEU A 850 -12.91 -0.21 -11.42
N THR A 851 -12.40 -1.02 -10.50
CA THR A 851 -10.95 -1.12 -10.17
C THR A 851 -10.35 -2.50 -10.43
N VAL A 852 -11.17 -3.54 -10.61
CA VAL A 852 -10.73 -4.87 -11.07
C VAL A 852 -10.59 -4.89 -12.60
N ALA A 853 -9.99 -5.96 -13.14
CA ALA A 853 -9.89 -6.16 -14.58
C ALA A 853 -11.30 -6.17 -15.25
N PRO A 854 -11.47 -5.63 -16.48
CA PRO A 854 -12.79 -5.41 -17.09
C PRO A 854 -13.67 -6.66 -17.14
N GLU A 855 -13.11 -7.81 -17.48
CA GLU A 855 -13.77 -9.12 -17.51
C GLU A 855 -14.24 -9.61 -16.13
N ILE A 856 -13.53 -9.26 -15.05
CA ILE A 856 -13.92 -9.56 -13.67
C ILE A 856 -15.07 -8.63 -13.24
N GLY A 857 -14.97 -7.33 -13.55
CA GLY A 857 -16.00 -6.34 -13.26
C GLY A 857 -17.30 -6.57 -14.04
N ALA A 858 -17.19 -6.90 -15.33
CA ALA A 858 -18.31 -7.24 -16.20
C ALA A 858 -19.07 -8.45 -15.68
N ALA A 859 -18.35 -9.53 -15.35
CA ALA A 859 -18.97 -10.70 -14.73
C ALA A 859 -19.65 -10.34 -13.41
N ALA A 860 -19.00 -9.62 -12.50
CA ALA A 860 -19.59 -9.22 -11.23
C ALA A 860 -20.89 -8.40 -11.40
N MET A 861 -20.98 -7.53 -12.41
CA MET A 861 -22.21 -6.79 -12.75
C MET A 861 -23.36 -7.70 -13.22
N GLU A 862 -23.08 -8.82 -13.91
CA GLU A 862 -24.12 -9.81 -14.25
C GLU A 862 -24.76 -10.49 -13.02
N TYR A 863 -24.04 -10.47 -11.89
CA TYR A 863 -24.48 -11.00 -10.60
C TYR A 863 -24.85 -9.89 -9.59
N GLY A 864 -25.11 -8.67 -10.09
CA GLY A 864 -25.70 -7.58 -9.32
C GLY A 864 -24.71 -6.62 -8.67
N PHE A 865 -23.39 -6.78 -8.84
CA PHE A 865 -22.41 -5.82 -8.30
C PHE A 865 -22.34 -4.54 -9.14
N TYR A 866 -23.35 -3.68 -9.05
CA TYR A 866 -23.37 -2.43 -9.81
C TYR A 866 -22.51 -1.33 -9.15
N PRO A 867 -21.84 -0.45 -9.94
CA PRO A 867 -21.02 0.64 -9.41
C PRO A 867 -21.76 1.55 -8.42
N GLN A 868 -23.04 1.82 -8.67
CA GLN A 868 -23.91 2.69 -7.88
C GLN A 868 -24.41 2.08 -6.56
N LEU A 869 -24.17 0.79 -6.29
CA LEU A 869 -24.55 0.20 -5.00
C LEU A 869 -23.83 0.86 -3.84
N ASP A 870 -24.56 1.19 -2.78
CA ASP A 870 -23.97 1.67 -1.54
C ASP A 870 -23.08 0.60 -0.88
N THR A 871 -22.10 1.05 -0.08
CA THR A 871 -21.10 0.16 0.53
C THR A 871 -21.72 -0.95 1.36
N ARG A 872 -22.85 -0.72 2.05
CA ARG A 872 -23.49 -1.74 2.89
C ARG A 872 -24.16 -2.79 2.02
N THR A 873 -24.94 -2.40 1.02
CA THR A 873 -25.58 -3.34 0.09
C THR A 873 -24.55 -4.17 -0.68
N ARG A 874 -23.39 -3.58 -1.03
CA ARG A 874 -22.27 -4.31 -1.66
C ARG A 874 -21.63 -5.36 -0.74
N LEU A 875 -21.44 -5.04 0.54
CA LEU A 875 -20.91 -5.99 1.53
C LEU A 875 -21.93 -7.11 1.83
N ASP A 876 -23.21 -6.77 2.03
CA ASP A 876 -24.28 -7.75 2.20
C ASP A 876 -24.34 -8.74 1.01
N LEU A 877 -24.13 -8.25 -0.22
CA LEU A 877 -24.10 -9.05 -1.45
C LEU A 877 -22.84 -9.93 -1.56
N HIS A 878 -21.67 -9.42 -1.19
CA HIS A 878 -20.40 -10.16 -1.12
C HIS A 878 -20.48 -11.31 -0.10
N ASP A 879 -20.94 -11.02 1.12
CA ASP A 879 -21.19 -11.99 2.17
C ASP A 879 -22.22 -13.06 1.73
N PHE A 880 -23.29 -12.65 1.04
CA PHE A 880 -24.29 -13.57 0.48
C PHE A 880 -23.63 -14.58 -0.46
N TYR A 881 -22.88 -14.12 -1.48
CA TYR A 881 -22.26 -15.04 -2.43
C TYR A 881 -21.21 -15.94 -1.79
N ILE A 882 -20.38 -15.42 -0.86
CA ILE A 882 -19.42 -16.25 -0.11
C ILE A 882 -20.15 -17.34 0.70
N ARG A 883 -21.23 -17.00 1.41
CA ARG A 883 -22.01 -17.99 2.18
C ARG A 883 -22.60 -19.06 1.28
N VAL A 884 -23.14 -18.69 0.12
CA VAL A 884 -23.78 -19.63 -0.82
C VAL A 884 -22.76 -20.58 -1.46
N PHE A 885 -21.58 -20.08 -1.88
CA PHE A 885 -20.51 -20.97 -2.35
C PHE A 885 -19.98 -21.88 -1.25
N ARG A 886 -19.78 -21.38 -0.01
CA ARG A 886 -19.37 -22.22 1.15
C ARG A 886 -20.41 -23.28 1.54
N ARG A 887 -21.69 -23.08 1.22
CA ARG A 887 -22.75 -24.10 1.38
C ARG A 887 -22.75 -25.15 0.27
N GLY A 888 -21.88 -25.04 -0.73
CA GLY A 888 -21.71 -26.03 -1.79
C GLY A 888 -22.55 -25.78 -3.05
N LEU A 889 -23.09 -24.57 -3.27
CA LEU A 889 -23.75 -24.26 -4.54
C LEU A 889 -22.75 -24.38 -5.69
N LEU A 890 -23.02 -25.29 -6.63
CA LEU A 890 -22.18 -25.48 -7.80
C LEU A 890 -22.26 -24.25 -8.71
N PRO A 891 -21.12 -23.73 -9.23
CA PRO A 891 -21.12 -22.56 -10.12
C PRO A 891 -22.05 -22.70 -11.33
N ARG A 892 -22.20 -23.91 -11.89
CA ARG A 892 -23.18 -24.24 -12.94
C ARG A 892 -24.62 -23.87 -12.55
N GLU A 893 -25.02 -24.18 -11.32
CA GLU A 893 -26.38 -23.92 -10.83
C GLU A 893 -26.63 -22.42 -10.65
N MET A 894 -25.61 -21.66 -10.23
CA MET A 894 -25.70 -20.19 -10.15
C MET A 894 -25.78 -19.54 -11.53
N ASP A 895 -24.94 -19.96 -12.48
CA ASP A 895 -25.02 -19.46 -13.85
C ASP A 895 -26.35 -19.86 -14.52
N GLU A 896 -26.90 -21.04 -14.23
CA GLU A 896 -28.23 -21.47 -14.68
C GLU A 896 -29.35 -20.60 -14.07
N ALA A 897 -29.27 -20.26 -12.78
CA ALA A 897 -30.22 -19.36 -12.13
C ALA A 897 -30.18 -17.95 -12.72
N ARG A 898 -28.98 -17.42 -12.99
CA ARG A 898 -28.77 -16.18 -13.75
C ARG A 898 -29.34 -16.30 -15.17
N ARG A 899 -29.06 -17.40 -15.87
CA ARG A 899 -29.56 -17.69 -17.23
C ARG A 899 -31.05 -17.98 -17.31
N LYS A 900 -31.76 -18.08 -16.17
CA LYS A 900 -33.23 -18.10 -16.09
C LYS A 900 -33.83 -16.80 -15.55
N GLY A 901 -33.05 -15.95 -14.88
CA GLY A 901 -33.56 -14.76 -14.18
C GLY A 901 -34.12 -15.05 -12.79
N ASN A 902 -33.79 -16.23 -12.24
CA ASN A 902 -34.34 -16.76 -10.99
C ASN A 902 -33.33 -16.69 -9.83
N MET A 903 -32.38 -15.73 -9.89
CA MET A 903 -31.35 -15.52 -8.87
C MET A 903 -31.93 -15.26 -7.47
N HIS A 904 -33.06 -14.55 -7.38
CA HIS A 904 -33.77 -14.32 -6.11
C HIS A 904 -34.40 -15.62 -5.54
N GLU A 905 -35.04 -16.44 -6.38
CA GLU A 905 -35.61 -17.74 -5.97
C GLU A 905 -34.51 -18.72 -5.50
N MET A 906 -33.36 -18.70 -6.17
CA MET A 906 -32.16 -19.45 -5.78
C MET A 906 -31.64 -18.93 -4.43
N ALA A 907 -31.56 -17.62 -4.24
CA ALA A 907 -31.10 -17.00 -2.99
C ALA A 907 -31.98 -17.39 -1.79
N ASP A 908 -33.31 -17.33 -1.93
CA ASP A 908 -34.25 -17.74 -0.88
C ASP A 908 -34.09 -19.24 -0.54
N ARG A 909 -33.97 -20.10 -1.56
CA ARG A 909 -33.79 -21.55 -1.39
C ARG A 909 -32.49 -21.92 -0.66
N TRP A 910 -31.37 -21.33 -1.04
CA TRP A 910 -30.05 -21.68 -0.49
C TRP A 910 -29.72 -20.98 0.83
N SER A 911 -30.41 -19.89 1.13
CA SER A 911 -30.19 -19.12 2.38
C SER A 911 -31.16 -19.51 3.49
N GLY A 912 -32.32 -20.10 3.17
CA GLY A 912 -33.36 -20.44 4.15
C GLY A 912 -34.13 -19.21 4.64
N GLY A 913 -34.25 -18.19 3.80
CA GLY A 913 -34.87 -16.90 4.13
C GLY A 913 -33.92 -15.84 4.71
N ASP A 914 -32.72 -16.22 5.18
CA ASP A 914 -31.69 -15.33 5.75
C ASP A 914 -30.90 -14.56 4.67
N VAL A 915 -31.61 -13.69 3.94
CA VAL A 915 -31.04 -12.74 2.97
C VAL A 915 -31.66 -11.38 3.22
N SER A 916 -30.84 -10.33 3.31
CA SER A 916 -31.37 -8.97 3.50
C SER A 916 -32.23 -8.56 2.31
N GLU A 917 -33.33 -7.85 2.55
CA GLU A 917 -34.26 -7.44 1.49
C GLU A 917 -33.55 -6.57 0.42
N ARG A 918 -32.47 -5.87 0.80
CA ARG A 918 -31.57 -5.15 -0.10
C ARG A 918 -30.90 -6.07 -1.13
N VAL A 919 -30.37 -7.21 -0.68
CA VAL A 919 -29.78 -8.21 -1.59
C VAL A 919 -30.88 -8.85 -2.44
N LYS A 920 -32.07 -9.15 -1.88
CA LYS A 920 -33.20 -9.66 -2.68
C LYS A 920 -33.63 -8.68 -3.76
N GLN A 921 -33.68 -7.39 -3.46
CA GLN A 921 -34.00 -6.31 -4.40
C GLN A 921 -33.00 -6.29 -5.57
N VAL A 922 -31.68 -6.27 -5.29
CA VAL A 922 -30.64 -6.35 -6.33
C VAL A 922 -30.76 -7.61 -7.19
N LEU A 923 -31.00 -8.78 -6.58
CA LEU A 923 -31.15 -10.04 -7.32
C LEU A 923 -32.47 -10.15 -8.11
N ARG A 924 -33.50 -9.37 -7.77
CA ARG A 924 -34.70 -9.16 -8.61
C ARG A 924 -34.41 -8.22 -9.78
N GLU A 925 -33.61 -7.17 -9.58
CA GLU A 925 -33.22 -6.23 -10.63
C GLU A 925 -32.34 -6.89 -11.71
N CYS A 926 -31.52 -7.89 -11.35
CA CYS A 926 -30.83 -8.78 -12.32
C CYS A 926 -31.79 -9.47 -13.32
N ARG A 927 -33.09 -9.54 -13.04
CA ARG A 927 -34.13 -10.11 -13.93
C ARG A 927 -34.50 -9.16 -15.08
N ILE A 928 -34.38 -7.84 -14.86
CA ILE A 928 -34.92 -6.80 -15.75
C ILE A 928 -34.04 -6.58 -17.00
N LEU A 929 -32.74 -6.90 -16.92
CA LEU A 929 -31.80 -6.83 -18.05
C LEU A 929 -32.13 -7.78 -19.21
N ARG A 930 -33.17 -8.62 -19.10
CA ARG A 930 -33.63 -9.59 -20.11
C ARG A 930 -34.80 -9.14 -20.98
N SER A 931 -35.60 -8.18 -20.55
CA SER A 931 -36.79 -7.74 -21.30
C SER A 931 -36.48 -6.78 -22.45
N TRP A 932 -35.20 -6.46 -22.66
CA TRP A 932 -34.71 -5.55 -23.70
C TRP A 932 -33.99 -6.29 -24.85
N THR A 933 -34.14 -7.62 -24.92
CA THR A 933 -33.40 -8.52 -25.84
C THR A 933 -34.31 -9.45 -26.65
N THR A 934 -35.49 -8.97 -27.03
CA THR A 934 -36.39 -9.56 -28.03
C THR A 934 -36.78 -8.50 -29.04
#